data_AF-A0A100HMS4-F1
#
_entry.id   AF-A0A100HMS4-F1
#
_cell.length_a   1.000
_cell.length_b   1.000
_cell.length_c   1.000
_cell.angle_alpha   90.00
_cell.angle_beta   90.00
_cell.angle_gamma   90.00
#
_symmetry.space_group_name_H-M   'P 1'
#
loop_
_entity.id
_entity.type
_entity.pdbx_description
1 polymer ?
#
loop_
_entity_poly.entity_id
_entity_poly.type
_entity_poly.pdbx_seq_one_letter_code
_entity_poly.pdbx_strand_id
1 'polypeptide(L)'
;MDTGSVRLPAPDLTTPSAPRTGIVSVHATADGAVDVWRRDPVTGEGHVRRTRQRGWIYARTVDDLRHLGNRLSVSADPAPPGAVFHAQDLAPDSQVDPRAYRYLLSGPSPRQLEGEIQRGAVTARALKARPALGDLSGYLRLGYAEQYLIATRQTYHQGLTFDQPVRLQFDLETTALSPDEGRLFLIAVRDNRGLDTLLEARRPAQEGEIIEAFLALVQERDPDVIENHFIHGFDLPFLAARARRHGIPFRLGRSGDGVPWTVDDGSRVPMWVCPGREILDTLDAVRRLNLPSSGLKAAARHFGIAPEDRVYLEGDQIVQTYRDHSARVRQYARQDVQEVDDLARIVLAPSFALARLTPRPYHRLTRAGPAKGVLEPMLIRAYVEAGRPFPASERGHLEPHRGGHVQLHAEGVLRHVVKADVASMYPSIIRAEGIGPRQDELGVFHRIVSDLTTQRLTHKRAARDATLSGPQRREHHAMQDAMKLVVNAAYGYLGAGRLARLGDREAADRVTARGRALLQQVTGALEARGVQLIESDTDGVYFSTGEDTGEAQERQLISEVSAGLPDGITLEFDGRAQAMLSHQVKNYVLLRYDGTLDLSGASFESSRSERYGTAFLRTALRALLQGDVPGVQAAFEDTTTRLTARDVTNADVSSRVRMGKARADYAQTRGQRKEAHLEAAWQAGLDFRVGDRIDLYVRTGVGLSVLTDPDGRDYDAGHYRAALVQNYATRLRKALDPADWEQLFSGRGAGLFDRPVAEMRVQWRPVEDAAR
;
A
#
# COMPACT_ATOMS: atom_id res chain seq x y z
N MET A 1 45.26 -25.78 4.59
CA MET A 1 45.48 -24.72 5.59
C MET A 1 44.12 -24.17 5.93
N ASP A 2 43.66 -24.51 7.11
CA ASP A 2 42.32 -24.30 7.63
C ASP A 2 42.24 -22.86 8.17
N THR A 3 41.66 -21.93 7.41
CA THR A 3 41.43 -20.56 7.88
C THR A 3 40.07 -20.53 8.56
N GLY A 4 40.05 -20.89 9.84
CA GLY A 4 38.88 -20.75 10.70
C GLY A 4 38.36 -19.32 10.69
N SER A 5 37.25 -19.09 9.99
CA SER A 5 36.49 -17.85 10.15
C SER A 5 35.80 -17.92 11.51
N VAL A 6 36.35 -17.18 12.48
CA VAL A 6 35.68 -16.94 13.75
C VAL A 6 34.46 -16.08 13.42
N ARG A 7 33.29 -16.71 13.25
CA ARG A 7 32.01 -16.03 13.22
C ARG A 7 31.82 -15.37 14.59
N LEU A 8 32.07 -14.06 14.65
CA LEU A 8 31.73 -13.25 15.81
C LEU A 8 30.22 -13.40 16.10
N PRO A 9 29.80 -13.56 17.36
CA PRO A 9 28.38 -13.54 17.71
C PRO A 9 27.83 -12.13 17.44
N ALA A 10 27.08 -12.00 16.35
CA ALA A 10 26.34 -10.79 16.00
C ALA A 10 25.14 -10.61 16.95
N PRO A 11 24.70 -9.37 17.21
CA PRO A 11 23.60 -9.08 18.13
C PRO A 11 22.34 -9.86 17.73
N ASP A 12 21.66 -10.34 18.77
CA ASP A 12 20.37 -11.01 18.65
C ASP A 12 19.30 -10.00 18.22
N LEU A 13 18.96 -10.04 16.92
CA LEU A 13 17.95 -9.15 16.32
C LEU A 13 16.52 -9.63 16.60
N THR A 14 16.34 -10.79 17.24
CA THR A 14 15.08 -11.53 17.23
C THR A 14 14.61 -12.01 18.60
N THR A 15 15.44 -11.95 19.64
CA THR A 15 15.04 -12.29 21.01
C THR A 15 15.02 -11.07 21.93
N PRO A 16 13.85 -10.69 22.50
CA PRO A 16 13.77 -9.62 23.48
C PRO A 16 14.26 -10.13 24.84
N SER A 17 15.55 -9.97 25.11
CA SER A 17 15.96 -9.65 26.50
C SER A 17 15.86 -8.14 26.76
N ALA A 18 15.43 -7.36 25.76
CA ALA A 18 15.16 -5.95 25.91
C ALA A 18 13.99 -5.74 26.91
N PRO A 19 14.10 -4.81 27.87
CA PRO A 19 13.00 -4.49 28.77
C PRO A 19 11.75 -4.20 27.95
N ARG A 20 10.57 -4.67 28.38
CA ARG A 20 9.29 -4.39 27.71
C ARG A 20 9.08 -2.88 27.72
N THR A 21 9.57 -2.18 26.69
CA THR A 21 9.79 -0.73 26.73
C THR A 21 8.49 0.02 26.75
N GLY A 22 7.41 -0.58 26.24
CA GLY A 22 6.07 0.01 26.25
C GLY A 22 5.99 1.34 25.51
N ILE A 23 6.92 1.66 24.62
CA ILE A 23 6.97 2.97 23.95
C ILE A 23 5.71 3.17 23.12
N VAL A 24 5.05 4.30 23.33
CA VAL A 24 3.86 4.72 22.59
C VAL A 24 4.10 5.96 21.74
N SER A 25 5.06 6.81 22.11
CA SER A 25 5.50 7.94 21.29
C SER A 25 6.93 8.36 21.63
N VAL A 26 7.67 8.83 20.63
CA VAL A 26 9.00 9.44 20.77
C VAL A 26 8.99 10.79 20.05
N HIS A 27 9.18 11.86 20.80
CA HIS A 27 9.38 13.19 20.24
C HIS A 27 10.85 13.58 20.41
N ALA A 28 11.60 13.59 19.31
CA ALA A 28 13.00 13.97 19.28
C ALA A 28 13.19 15.23 18.44
N THR A 29 13.84 16.23 19.01
CA THR A 29 14.01 17.55 18.41
C THR A 29 15.42 17.75 17.86
N ALA A 30 15.58 18.76 17.01
CA ALA A 30 16.87 19.06 16.38
C ALA A 30 17.95 19.51 17.40
N ASP A 31 17.57 20.12 18.52
CA ASP A 31 18.51 20.48 19.60
C ASP A 31 18.88 19.28 20.49
N GLY A 32 18.36 18.09 20.17
CA GLY A 32 18.70 16.84 20.81
C GLY A 32 17.87 16.54 22.06
N ALA A 33 16.83 17.31 22.38
CA ALA A 33 15.88 16.91 23.40
C ALA A 33 15.06 15.72 22.90
N VAL A 34 14.79 14.76 23.80
CA VAL A 34 13.98 13.57 23.50
C VAL A 34 13.02 13.31 24.65
N ASP A 35 11.74 13.34 24.35
CA ASP A 35 10.69 12.88 25.23
C ASP A 35 10.18 11.52 24.75
N VAL A 36 10.18 10.54 25.65
CA VAL A 36 9.75 9.16 25.38
C VAL A 36 8.58 8.84 26.27
N TRP A 37 7.40 8.67 25.66
CA TRP A 37 6.20 8.24 26.36
C TRP A 37 6.06 6.73 26.28
N ARG A 38 5.72 6.14 27.41
CA ARG A 38 5.61 4.70 27.61
C ARG A 38 4.33 4.36 28.34
N ARG A 39 3.83 3.15 28.10
CA ARG A 39 2.86 2.48 28.96
C ARG A 39 3.46 1.22 29.57
N ASP A 40 3.19 1.00 30.84
CA ASP A 40 3.47 -0.29 31.45
C ASP A 40 2.59 -1.38 30.79
N PRO A 41 3.17 -2.47 30.26
CA PRO A 41 2.39 -3.51 29.57
C PRO A 41 1.46 -4.33 30.46
N VAL A 42 1.61 -4.24 31.78
CA VAL A 42 0.79 -4.96 32.77
C VAL A 42 -0.26 -4.03 33.35
N THR A 43 0.14 -2.85 33.84
CA THR A 43 -0.78 -1.92 34.53
C THR A 43 -1.46 -0.93 33.58
N GLY A 44 -0.87 -0.67 32.41
CA GLY A 44 -1.33 0.36 31.47
C GLY A 44 -0.98 1.80 31.88
N GLU A 45 -0.28 1.97 33.01
CA GLU A 45 0.13 3.27 33.53
C GLU A 45 1.09 3.98 32.57
N GLY A 46 0.87 5.29 32.36
CA GLY A 46 1.65 6.10 31.45
C GLY A 46 2.85 6.76 32.15
N HIS A 47 4.02 6.72 31.52
CA HIS A 47 5.22 7.40 32.03
C HIS A 47 5.94 8.15 30.89
N VAL A 48 6.52 9.31 31.22
CA VAL A 48 7.39 10.05 30.32
C VAL A 48 8.83 10.03 30.83
N ARG A 49 9.76 9.71 29.95
CA ARG A 49 11.19 9.86 30.19
C ARG A 49 11.73 10.97 29.30
N ARG A 50 12.27 12.02 29.92
CA ARG A 50 12.97 13.09 29.23
C ARG A 50 14.47 12.80 29.24
N THR A 51 15.12 12.93 28.09
CA THR A 51 16.55 12.72 27.93
C THR A 51 17.10 13.63 26.82
N ARG A 52 18.41 13.60 26.62
CA ARG A 52 19.04 14.20 25.43
C ARG A 52 19.76 13.15 24.61
N GLN A 53 19.84 13.40 23.31
CA GLN A 53 20.62 12.63 22.36
C GLN A 53 21.69 13.49 21.70
N ARG A 54 22.84 12.89 21.45
CA ARG A 54 23.81 13.39 20.48
C ARG A 54 23.23 13.23 19.08
N GLY A 55 23.57 14.14 18.17
CA GLY A 55 23.30 13.92 16.76
C GLY A 55 24.27 12.89 16.22
N TRP A 56 23.81 12.01 15.32
CA TRP A 56 24.71 11.12 14.59
C TRP A 56 24.32 10.95 13.12
N ILE A 57 25.32 10.84 12.26
CA ILE A 57 25.16 10.73 10.80
C ILE A 57 26.27 9.83 10.24
N TYR A 58 25.90 8.90 9.37
CA TYR A 58 26.85 8.14 8.57
C TYR A 58 27.44 9.02 7.47
N ALA A 59 28.75 8.99 7.28
CA ALA A 59 29.47 9.77 6.28
C ALA A 59 30.53 8.94 5.55
N ARG A 60 30.75 9.27 4.28
CA ARG A 60 31.85 8.68 3.49
C ARG A 60 33.22 9.21 3.89
N THR A 61 33.30 10.49 4.22
CA THR A 61 34.53 11.18 4.60
C THR A 61 34.28 12.14 5.76
N VAL A 62 35.36 12.60 6.38
CA VAL A 62 35.34 13.61 7.45
C VAL A 62 35.67 15.02 6.95
N ASP A 63 35.85 15.19 5.62
CA ASP A 63 36.44 16.41 5.04
C ASP A 63 35.62 17.67 5.36
N ASP A 64 34.29 17.57 5.30
CA ASP A 64 33.38 18.67 5.60
C ASP A 64 33.37 19.06 7.10
N LEU A 65 34.12 18.37 7.96
CA LEU A 65 34.28 18.70 9.38
C LEU A 65 35.73 19.07 9.76
N ARG A 66 36.69 19.01 8.83
CA ARG A 66 38.11 19.32 9.12
C ARG A 66 38.33 20.75 9.61
N HIS A 67 37.46 21.69 9.26
CA HIS A 67 37.51 23.09 9.76
C HIS A 67 37.34 23.20 11.27
N LEU A 68 36.85 22.16 11.95
CA LEU A 68 36.70 22.13 13.40
C LEU A 68 38.04 22.00 14.15
N GLY A 69 39.13 21.58 13.47
CA GLY A 69 40.44 21.39 14.08
C GLY A 69 40.36 20.54 15.35
N ASN A 70 40.90 21.07 16.45
CA ASN A 70 40.94 20.38 17.75
C ASN A 70 39.56 20.07 18.36
N ARG A 71 38.47 20.62 17.83
CA ARG A 71 37.10 20.30 18.29
C ARG A 71 36.56 19.01 17.69
N LEU A 72 37.20 18.46 16.65
CA LEU A 72 36.90 17.18 16.05
C LEU A 72 37.93 16.14 16.50
N SER A 73 37.45 15.10 17.16
CA SER A 73 38.25 13.90 17.44
C SER A 73 37.94 12.81 16.40
N VAL A 74 38.95 12.03 16.01
CA VAL A 74 38.79 10.89 15.09
C VAL A 74 39.48 9.69 15.71
N SER A 75 38.75 8.59 15.91
CA SER A 75 39.30 7.32 16.39
C SER A 75 38.45 6.14 15.92
N ALA A 76 38.94 4.92 16.10
CA ALA A 76 38.16 3.71 15.87
C ALA A 76 37.08 3.49 16.95
N ASP A 77 37.35 3.96 18.17
CA ASP A 77 36.45 3.84 19.31
C ASP A 77 35.28 4.83 19.25
N PRO A 78 34.14 4.51 19.88
CA PRO A 78 33.04 5.45 20.05
C PRO A 78 33.48 6.75 20.75
N ALA A 79 32.67 7.80 20.57
CA ALA A 79 32.97 9.13 21.10
C ALA A 79 33.37 9.09 22.59
N PRO A 80 34.60 9.53 22.95
CA PRO A 80 35.04 9.50 24.34
C PRO A 80 34.25 10.50 25.20
N PRO A 81 34.20 10.31 26.53
CA PRO A 81 33.60 11.27 27.44
C PRO A 81 34.18 12.68 27.21
N GLY A 82 33.30 13.67 27.01
CA GLY A 82 33.70 15.06 26.77
C GLY A 82 33.97 15.43 25.30
N ALA A 83 33.94 14.49 24.35
CA ALA A 83 34.08 14.82 22.94
C ALA A 83 32.96 15.75 22.45
N VAL A 84 33.33 16.90 21.89
CA VAL A 84 32.37 17.86 21.33
C VAL A 84 31.88 17.31 19.99
N PHE A 85 32.76 17.20 19.00
CA PHE A 85 32.50 16.48 17.75
C PHE A 85 33.44 15.28 17.66
N HIS A 86 32.91 14.19 17.11
CA HIS A 86 33.64 12.94 16.99
C HIS A 86 33.29 12.25 15.68
N ALA A 87 34.29 11.76 14.96
CA ALA A 87 34.11 10.86 13.84
C ALA A 87 34.70 9.50 14.21
N GLN A 88 33.82 8.52 14.40
CA GLN A 88 34.26 7.15 14.60
C GLN A 88 34.61 6.57 13.22
N ASP A 89 35.88 6.17 13.03
CA ASP A 89 36.31 5.42 11.86
C ASP A 89 35.95 3.95 12.03
N LEU A 90 34.99 3.45 11.27
CA LEU A 90 34.46 2.09 11.43
C LEU A 90 35.31 1.03 10.71
N ALA A 91 36.36 1.46 10.00
CA ALA A 91 37.27 0.59 9.28
C ALA A 91 38.70 1.18 9.22
N PRO A 92 39.36 1.44 10.36
CA PRO A 92 40.68 2.08 10.41
C PRO A 92 41.73 1.27 9.65
N ASP A 93 41.72 -0.05 9.83
CA ASP A 93 42.72 -0.98 9.30
C ASP A 93 42.28 -1.69 8.02
N SER A 94 41.19 -1.24 7.39
CA SER A 94 40.60 -1.92 6.24
C SER A 94 40.34 -0.94 5.10
N GLN A 95 40.67 -1.38 3.89
CA GLN A 95 40.26 -0.67 2.68
C GLN A 95 38.78 -0.96 2.43
N VAL A 96 37.97 0.10 2.44
CA VAL A 96 36.53 0.04 2.17
C VAL A 96 36.24 0.65 0.81
N ASP A 97 35.14 0.24 0.17
CA ASP A 97 34.64 0.93 -1.03
C ASP A 97 34.51 2.43 -0.73
N PRO A 98 35.11 3.34 -1.53
CA PRO A 98 35.03 4.79 -1.31
C PRO A 98 33.60 5.35 -1.25
N ARG A 99 32.61 4.60 -1.73
CA ARG A 99 31.19 4.96 -1.67
C ARG A 99 30.53 4.55 -0.35
N ALA A 100 31.10 3.59 0.39
CA ALA A 100 30.58 3.14 1.66
C ALA A 100 30.66 4.26 2.71
N TYR A 101 29.73 4.24 3.66
CA TYR A 101 29.70 5.19 4.76
C TYR A 101 30.64 4.71 5.87
N ARG A 102 31.93 5.05 5.72
CA ARG A 102 33.02 4.64 6.62
C ARG A 102 32.92 5.24 8.02
N TYR A 103 32.45 6.48 8.14
CA TYR A 103 32.50 7.22 9.39
C TYR A 103 31.11 7.34 10.03
N LEU A 104 31.04 7.15 11.35
CA LEU A 104 29.90 7.56 12.15
C LEU A 104 30.23 8.90 12.82
N LEU A 105 29.69 9.98 12.26
CA LEU A 105 29.86 11.32 12.82
C LEU A 105 28.91 11.51 13.98
N SER A 106 29.38 12.16 15.05
CA SER A 106 28.54 12.59 16.15
C SER A 106 28.86 14.00 16.63
N GLY A 107 27.84 14.70 17.13
CA GLY A 107 27.97 16.03 17.71
C GLY A 107 27.02 16.24 18.89
N PRO A 108 27.08 17.38 19.58
CA PRO A 108 26.34 17.56 20.83
C PRO A 108 24.82 17.52 20.64
N SER A 109 24.33 17.90 19.46
CA SER A 109 22.94 17.70 19.03
C SER A 109 22.85 17.49 17.52
N PRO A 110 21.73 16.95 17.00
CA PRO A 110 21.52 16.82 15.56
C PRO A 110 21.73 18.14 14.80
N ARG A 111 21.09 19.24 15.22
CA ARG A 111 21.20 20.55 14.59
C ARG A 111 22.63 21.07 14.56
N GLN A 112 23.40 20.89 15.64
CA GLN A 112 24.77 21.36 15.69
C GLN A 112 25.67 20.54 14.74
N LEU A 113 25.53 19.22 14.72
CA LEU A 113 26.27 18.36 13.80
C LEU A 113 25.95 18.70 12.34
N GLU A 114 24.67 18.75 11.99
CA GLU A 114 24.20 19.11 10.65
C GLU A 114 24.71 20.50 10.26
N GLY A 115 24.69 21.43 11.21
CA GLY A 115 25.13 22.80 10.99
C GLY A 115 26.61 22.93 10.68
N GLU A 116 27.46 22.19 11.38
CA GLU A 116 28.90 22.17 11.10
C GLU A 116 29.23 21.46 9.78
N ILE A 117 28.54 20.36 9.46
CA ILE A 117 28.68 19.68 8.15
C ILE A 117 28.37 20.66 7.01
N GLN A 118 27.21 21.33 7.08
CA GLN A 118 26.81 22.29 6.04
C GLN A 118 27.77 23.47 5.92
N ARG A 119 28.34 23.93 7.04
CA ARG A 119 29.31 25.03 7.05
C ARG A 119 30.62 24.60 6.40
N GLY A 120 31.19 23.48 6.81
CA GLY A 120 32.48 23.02 6.28
C GLY A 120 32.39 22.57 4.82
N ALA A 121 31.24 22.02 4.40
CA ALA A 121 30.99 21.64 3.00
C ALA A 121 31.13 22.81 2.00
N VAL A 122 30.85 24.05 2.42
CA VAL A 122 31.02 25.23 1.55
C VAL A 122 32.47 25.36 1.11
N THR A 123 33.40 25.30 2.06
CA THR A 123 34.84 25.43 1.77
C THR A 123 35.41 24.15 1.20
N ALA A 124 35.12 22.99 1.83
CA ALA A 124 35.68 21.70 1.44
C ALA A 124 35.28 21.25 0.02
N ARG A 125 34.09 21.67 -0.46
CA ARG A 125 33.55 21.31 -1.77
C ARG A 125 33.42 22.49 -2.73
N ALA A 126 33.97 23.66 -2.38
CA ALA A 126 33.92 24.90 -3.16
C ALA A 126 32.49 25.30 -3.61
N LEU A 127 31.51 25.21 -2.68
CA LEU A 127 30.12 25.58 -2.97
C LEU A 127 29.92 27.09 -2.83
N LYS A 128 29.04 27.67 -3.66
CA LYS A 128 28.74 29.11 -3.65
C LYS A 128 27.94 29.57 -2.44
N ALA A 129 27.16 28.66 -1.84
CA ALA A 129 26.28 28.94 -0.72
C ALA A 129 26.16 27.71 0.18
N ARG A 130 25.67 27.93 1.40
CA ARG A 130 25.43 26.86 2.37
C ARG A 130 24.32 25.92 1.84
N PRO A 131 24.62 24.62 1.62
CA PRO A 131 23.65 23.69 1.05
C PRO A 131 22.64 23.22 2.11
N ALA A 132 21.46 22.77 1.70
CA ALA A 132 20.66 21.91 2.55
C ALA A 132 21.40 20.57 2.70
N LEU A 133 21.34 19.96 3.89
CA LEU A 133 22.04 18.71 4.13
C LEU A 133 21.55 17.57 3.21
N GLY A 134 20.28 17.60 2.81
CA GLY A 134 19.71 16.63 1.86
C GLY A 134 20.32 16.70 0.46
N ASP A 135 20.90 17.85 0.08
CA ASP A 135 21.54 18.05 -1.22
C ASP A 135 22.99 17.57 -1.22
N LEU A 136 23.56 17.32 -0.05
CA LEU A 136 24.94 16.85 0.09
C LEU A 136 25.03 15.34 -0.13
N SER A 137 25.77 14.95 -1.15
CA SER A 137 26.17 13.57 -1.36
C SER A 137 27.13 13.09 -0.26
N GLY A 138 27.13 11.79 0.02
CA GLY A 138 28.07 11.16 0.95
C GLY A 138 27.58 11.06 2.39
N TYR A 139 26.32 11.44 2.67
CA TYR A 139 25.70 11.28 3.98
C TYR A 139 24.52 10.29 3.95
N LEU A 140 24.34 9.56 5.05
CA LEU A 140 23.14 8.81 5.37
C LEU A 140 22.58 9.37 6.68
N ARG A 141 21.44 10.03 6.56
CA ARG A 141 20.73 10.72 7.64
C ARG A 141 19.40 10.03 7.89
N LEU A 142 19.10 9.82 9.16
CA LEU A 142 17.79 9.35 9.63
C LEU A 142 17.05 10.48 10.37
N GLY A 143 15.74 10.34 10.52
CA GLY A 143 14.96 11.24 11.37
C GLY A 143 15.43 11.16 12.83
N TYR A 144 15.22 12.22 13.60
CA TYR A 144 15.74 12.30 14.97
C TYR A 144 15.18 11.22 15.91
N ALA A 145 13.93 10.82 15.73
CA ALA A 145 13.34 9.72 16.49
C ALA A 145 13.95 8.37 16.08
N GLU A 146 14.20 8.14 14.79
CA GLU A 146 14.88 6.93 14.30
C GLU A 146 16.33 6.86 14.83
N GLN A 147 17.04 8.00 14.85
CA GLN A 147 18.36 8.12 15.48
C GLN A 147 18.34 7.69 16.94
N TYR A 148 17.35 8.16 17.71
CA TYR A 148 17.16 7.79 19.12
C TYR A 148 16.90 6.28 19.28
N LEU A 149 15.94 5.75 18.52
CA LEU A 149 15.52 4.35 18.59
C LEU A 149 16.70 3.40 18.29
N ILE A 150 17.48 3.70 17.25
CA ILE A 150 18.65 2.90 16.89
C ILE A 150 19.75 3.01 17.95
N ALA A 151 20.10 4.23 18.37
CA ALA A 151 21.17 4.43 19.36
C ALA A 151 20.86 3.78 20.72
N THR A 152 19.58 3.68 21.08
CA THR A 152 19.13 3.05 22.32
C THR A 152 18.74 1.58 22.17
N ARG A 153 18.80 1.04 20.94
CA ARG A 153 18.35 -0.33 20.59
C ARG A 153 16.89 -0.59 20.96
N GLN A 154 16.03 0.40 20.80
CA GLN A 154 14.61 0.34 21.14
C GLN A 154 13.73 0.41 19.89
N THR A 155 12.54 -0.17 19.99
CA THR A 155 11.44 0.00 19.03
C THR A 155 10.15 0.31 19.78
N TYR A 156 9.10 0.66 19.03
CA TYR A 156 7.80 0.98 19.59
C TYR A 156 7.11 -0.29 20.11
N HIS A 157 6.18 -0.10 21.05
CA HIS A 157 5.16 -1.08 21.45
C HIS A 157 5.65 -2.44 21.94
N GLN A 158 6.91 -2.57 22.37
CA GLN A 158 7.41 -3.82 22.94
C GLN A 158 6.62 -4.20 24.20
N GLY A 159 6.04 -5.39 24.17
CA GLY A 159 5.16 -5.92 25.22
C GLY A 159 3.71 -5.44 25.15
N LEU A 160 3.36 -4.51 24.25
CA LEU A 160 2.00 -3.99 24.12
C LEU A 160 1.21 -4.73 23.04
N THR A 161 -0.09 -4.92 23.30
CA THR A 161 -1.09 -5.29 22.29
C THR A 161 -1.72 -4.03 21.70
N PHE A 162 -2.41 -4.17 20.56
CA PHE A 162 -3.01 -3.03 19.83
C PHE A 162 -4.05 -2.24 20.66
N ASP A 163 -4.65 -2.87 21.67
CA ASP A 163 -5.69 -2.26 22.52
C ASP A 163 -5.16 -1.61 23.79
N GLN A 164 -3.88 -1.77 24.11
CA GLN A 164 -3.30 -1.20 25.33
C GLN A 164 -2.95 0.30 25.22
N PRO A 165 -2.47 0.83 24.07
CA PRO A 165 -2.45 2.26 23.84
C PRO A 165 -3.88 2.83 23.87
N VAL A 166 -4.02 4.04 24.39
CA VAL A 166 -5.28 4.80 24.34
C VAL A 166 -5.41 5.35 22.93
N ARG A 167 -6.43 4.88 22.22
CA ARG A 167 -6.76 5.31 20.86
C ARG A 167 -8.03 6.13 20.91
N LEU A 168 -7.97 7.36 20.40
CA LEU A 168 -9.11 8.27 20.31
C LEU A 168 -9.41 8.54 18.84
N GLN A 169 -10.67 8.35 18.47
CA GLN A 169 -11.23 8.69 17.18
C GLN A 169 -12.11 9.93 17.32
N PHE A 170 -12.07 10.81 16.34
CA PHE A 170 -13.01 11.91 16.25
C PHE A 170 -13.36 12.21 14.80
N ASP A 171 -14.58 12.69 14.57
CA ASP A 171 -15.09 13.06 13.25
C ASP A 171 -15.84 14.39 13.31
N LEU A 172 -15.80 15.16 12.23
CA LEU A 172 -16.31 16.54 12.18
C LEU A 172 -17.51 16.67 11.25
N GLU A 173 -18.60 17.26 11.73
CA GLU A 173 -19.66 17.76 10.85
C GLU A 173 -19.55 19.27 10.64
N THR A 174 -19.58 19.65 9.38
CA THR A 174 -19.30 21.01 8.92
C THR A 174 -20.39 21.52 8.00
N THR A 175 -20.60 22.84 7.98
CA THR A 175 -21.61 23.44 7.08
C THR A 175 -21.14 23.56 5.63
N ALA A 176 -19.85 23.36 5.37
CA ALA A 176 -19.24 23.32 4.05
C ALA A 176 -17.89 22.59 4.15
N LEU A 177 -17.37 22.10 3.02
CA LEU A 177 -16.10 21.34 2.98
C LEU A 177 -14.84 22.23 3.15
N SER A 178 -14.98 23.55 3.04
CA SER A 178 -13.89 24.51 3.26
C SER A 178 -14.02 25.21 4.61
N PRO A 179 -12.94 25.35 5.39
CA PRO A 179 -12.98 26.08 6.65
C PRO A 179 -13.18 27.59 6.47
N ASP A 180 -13.04 28.14 5.26
CA ASP A 180 -13.27 29.56 4.98
C ASP A 180 -14.77 29.87 4.84
N GLU A 181 -15.48 29.00 4.13
CA GLU A 181 -16.92 29.09 3.83
C GLU A 181 -17.79 28.48 4.94
N GLY A 182 -17.30 27.39 5.54
CA GLY A 182 -18.03 26.60 6.53
C GLY A 182 -17.67 26.90 7.97
N ARG A 183 -18.43 26.28 8.88
CA ARG A 183 -18.12 26.20 10.32
C ARG A 183 -18.32 24.78 10.83
N LEU A 184 -17.67 24.45 11.94
CA LEU A 184 -17.96 23.26 12.74
C LEU A 184 -19.30 23.43 13.47
N PHE A 185 -20.09 22.36 13.51
CA PHE A 185 -21.29 22.34 14.33
C PHE A 185 -21.46 21.07 15.17
N LEU A 186 -20.73 20.00 14.86
CA LEU A 186 -20.69 18.76 15.64
C LEU A 186 -19.27 18.18 15.60
N ILE A 187 -18.81 17.64 16.73
CA ILE A 187 -17.63 16.78 16.82
C ILE A 187 -18.06 15.50 17.52
N ALA A 188 -17.99 14.36 16.83
CA ALA A 188 -18.13 13.05 17.46
C ALA A 188 -16.78 12.60 18.00
N VAL A 189 -16.73 12.06 19.22
CA VAL A 189 -15.49 11.60 19.86
C VAL A 189 -15.72 10.23 20.50
N ARG A 190 -14.82 9.29 20.22
CA ARG A 190 -14.80 7.95 20.77
C ARG A 190 -13.39 7.59 21.24
N ASP A 191 -13.28 6.74 22.26
CA ASP A 191 -12.01 6.06 22.55
C ASP A 191 -12.19 4.58 22.89
N ASN A 192 -11.07 3.84 22.87
CA ASN A 192 -11.05 2.43 23.22
C ASN A 192 -11.16 2.14 24.73
N ARG A 193 -11.48 3.13 25.57
CA ARG A 193 -11.74 3.02 27.01
C ARG A 193 -13.22 3.32 27.36
N GLY A 194 -14.08 3.40 26.35
CA GLY A 194 -15.53 3.54 26.53
C GLY A 194 -16.06 4.96 26.46
N LEU A 195 -15.25 5.95 26.08
CA LEU A 195 -15.78 7.28 25.74
C LEU A 195 -16.60 7.19 24.45
N ASP A 196 -17.81 7.75 24.47
CA ASP A 196 -18.66 8.03 23.31
C ASP A 196 -19.42 9.32 23.61
N THR A 197 -19.04 10.41 22.96
CA THR A 197 -19.62 11.74 23.22
C THR A 197 -19.70 12.59 21.97
N LEU A 198 -20.56 13.62 22.04
CA LEU A 198 -20.79 14.59 20.99
C LEU A 198 -20.63 16.01 21.56
N LEU A 199 -19.86 16.85 20.86
CA LEU A 199 -19.75 18.28 21.15
C LEU A 199 -20.52 19.07 20.09
N GLU A 200 -21.53 19.84 20.50
CA GLU A 200 -22.50 20.47 19.60
C GLU A 200 -22.49 22.00 19.68
N ALA A 201 -22.26 22.66 18.54
CA ALA A 201 -22.44 24.11 18.39
C ALA A 201 -23.76 24.41 17.66
N ARG A 202 -24.85 24.48 18.43
CA ARG A 202 -26.21 24.78 17.91
C ARG A 202 -26.27 26.14 17.23
N ARG A 203 -25.51 27.13 17.72
CA ARG A 203 -25.39 28.46 17.14
C ARG A 203 -23.96 28.72 16.65
N PRO A 204 -23.76 29.54 15.60
CA PRO A 204 -22.42 29.88 15.11
C PRO A 204 -21.48 30.44 16.18
N ALA A 205 -21.99 31.20 17.15
CA ALA A 205 -21.20 31.79 18.24
C ALA A 205 -20.56 30.73 19.16
N GLN A 206 -21.05 29.49 19.16
CA GLN A 206 -20.59 28.41 20.03
C GLN A 206 -19.49 27.56 19.37
N GLU A 207 -19.10 27.86 18.14
CA GLU A 207 -18.06 27.08 17.45
C GLU A 207 -16.73 27.12 18.20
N GLY A 208 -16.33 28.28 18.75
CA GLY A 208 -15.13 28.38 19.58
C GLY A 208 -15.22 27.49 20.83
N GLU A 209 -16.37 27.49 21.51
CA GLU A 209 -16.62 26.69 22.71
C GLU A 209 -16.42 25.18 22.46
N ILE A 210 -16.91 24.65 21.33
CA ILE A 210 -16.72 23.22 21.02
C ILE A 210 -15.28 22.87 20.62
N ILE A 211 -14.55 23.81 20.02
CA ILE A 211 -13.12 23.61 19.71
C ILE A 211 -12.32 23.55 21.01
N GLU A 212 -12.55 24.48 21.93
CA GLU A 212 -11.90 24.47 23.26
C GLU A 212 -12.26 23.21 24.05
N ALA A 213 -13.55 22.84 24.06
CA ALA A 213 -14.02 21.63 24.71
C ALA A 213 -13.37 20.36 24.11
N PHE A 214 -13.21 20.29 22.79
CA PHE A 214 -12.51 19.18 22.14
C PHE A 214 -11.04 19.11 22.55
N LEU A 215 -10.32 20.24 22.50
CA LEU A 215 -8.92 20.28 22.92
C LEU A 215 -8.76 19.89 24.39
N ALA A 216 -9.64 20.37 25.27
CA ALA A 216 -9.66 20.01 26.69
C ALA A 216 -9.93 18.51 26.88
N LEU A 217 -10.91 17.95 26.15
CA LEU A 217 -11.22 16.53 26.19
C LEU A 217 -10.03 15.67 25.73
N VAL A 218 -9.31 16.06 24.68
CA VAL A 218 -8.09 15.35 24.27
C VAL A 218 -7.02 15.38 25.37
N GLN A 219 -6.88 16.49 26.10
CA GLN A 219 -5.93 16.55 27.22
C GLN A 219 -6.40 15.67 28.40
N GLU A 220 -7.70 15.67 28.73
CA GLU A 220 -8.28 14.85 29.79
C GLU A 220 -8.13 13.35 29.52
N ARG A 221 -8.43 12.91 28.30
CA ARG A 221 -8.40 11.50 27.91
C ARG A 221 -6.99 10.98 27.66
N ASP A 222 -6.04 11.88 27.43
CA ASP A 222 -4.64 11.63 27.15
C ASP A 222 -4.36 10.47 26.15
N PRO A 223 -4.92 10.51 24.93
CA PRO A 223 -4.71 9.45 23.94
C PRO A 223 -3.26 9.35 23.48
N ASP A 224 -2.75 8.13 23.34
CA ASP A 224 -1.47 7.88 22.68
C ASP A 224 -1.58 8.02 21.17
N VAL A 225 -2.74 7.62 20.64
CA VAL A 225 -3.05 7.61 19.22
C VAL A 225 -4.30 8.44 18.99
N ILE A 226 -4.21 9.38 18.05
CA ILE A 226 -5.36 10.09 17.50
C ILE A 226 -5.55 9.61 16.06
N GLU A 227 -6.70 9.06 15.73
CA GLU A 227 -6.93 8.48 14.40
C GLU A 227 -8.32 8.79 13.84
N ASN A 228 -8.40 9.05 12.53
CA ASN A 228 -9.67 9.12 11.82
C ASN A 228 -9.49 8.59 10.38
N HIS A 229 -10.54 8.68 9.55
CA HIS A 229 -10.49 8.38 8.14
C HIS A 229 -10.41 9.68 7.32
N PHE A 230 -9.25 9.93 6.69
CA PHE A 230 -8.88 11.19 6.03
C PHE A 230 -8.47 12.36 6.97
N ILE A 231 -8.07 12.03 8.21
CA ILE A 231 -7.68 13.00 9.26
C ILE A 231 -6.64 14.03 8.82
N HIS A 232 -5.68 13.60 7.98
CA HIS A 232 -4.60 14.47 7.53
C HIS A 232 -5.05 15.50 6.49
N GLY A 233 -6.09 15.15 5.72
CA GLY A 233 -6.54 15.92 4.57
C GLY A 233 -7.78 16.78 4.83
N PHE A 234 -8.56 16.46 5.87
CA PHE A 234 -9.78 17.18 6.19
C PHE A 234 -9.82 17.66 7.64
N ASP A 235 -9.91 16.74 8.60
CA ASP A 235 -10.26 17.05 9.99
C ASP A 235 -9.28 18.01 10.67
N LEU A 236 -8.00 17.67 10.70
CA LEU A 236 -6.98 18.50 11.34
C LEU A 236 -6.78 19.84 10.63
N PRO A 237 -6.69 19.91 9.27
CA PRO A 237 -6.67 21.18 8.55
C PRO A 237 -7.88 22.06 8.86
N PHE A 238 -9.10 21.50 8.85
CA PHE A 238 -10.33 22.24 9.10
C PHE A 238 -10.36 22.77 10.53
N LEU A 239 -10.13 21.89 11.51
CA LEU A 239 -10.14 22.24 12.93
C LEU A 239 -9.06 23.28 13.27
N ALA A 240 -7.85 23.14 12.74
CA ALA A 240 -6.77 24.11 12.96
C ALA A 240 -7.08 25.48 12.34
N ALA A 241 -7.68 25.52 11.15
CA ALA A 241 -8.08 26.76 10.51
C ALA A 241 -9.21 27.47 11.28
N ARG A 242 -10.22 26.72 11.76
CA ARG A 242 -11.30 27.27 12.59
C ARG A 242 -10.81 27.72 13.96
N ALA A 243 -9.93 26.96 14.61
CA ALA A 243 -9.30 27.36 15.88
C ALA A 243 -8.58 28.71 15.72
N ARG A 244 -7.81 28.86 14.64
CA ARG A 244 -7.14 30.14 14.31
C ARG A 244 -8.13 31.29 14.12
N ARG A 245 -9.26 31.07 13.43
CA ARG A 245 -10.29 32.09 13.21
C ARG A 245 -10.92 32.58 14.52
N HIS A 246 -11.02 31.70 15.52
CA HIS A 246 -11.52 32.02 16.86
C HIS A 246 -10.43 32.48 17.84
N GLY A 247 -9.17 32.62 17.40
CA GLY A 247 -8.06 33.01 18.27
C GLY A 247 -7.63 31.93 19.27
N ILE A 248 -8.06 30.67 19.05
CA ILE A 248 -7.78 29.54 19.93
C ILE A 248 -6.42 28.92 19.55
N PRO A 249 -5.44 28.84 20.47
CA PRO A 249 -4.18 28.16 20.22
C PRO A 249 -4.40 26.65 20.03
N PHE A 250 -4.09 26.14 18.84
CA PHE A 250 -4.27 24.72 18.50
C PHE A 250 -3.17 23.84 19.12
N ARG A 251 -3.33 23.49 20.40
CA ARG A 251 -2.36 22.73 21.22
C ARG A 251 -2.84 21.30 21.45
N LEU A 252 -2.53 20.40 20.52
CA LEU A 252 -2.87 18.97 20.62
C LEU A 252 -1.81 18.11 21.32
N GLY A 253 -0.59 18.63 21.51
CA GLY A 253 0.51 17.90 22.12
C GLY A 253 0.22 17.48 23.56
N ARG A 254 0.81 16.36 23.97
CA ARG A 254 0.59 15.77 25.31
C ARG A 254 1.08 16.64 26.46
N SER A 255 2.06 17.52 26.23
CA SER A 255 2.54 18.48 27.24
C SER A 255 1.61 19.69 27.44
N GLY A 256 0.45 19.74 26.76
CA GLY A 256 -0.53 20.83 26.85
C GLY A 256 -0.14 22.12 26.11
N ASP A 257 1.15 22.31 25.82
CA ASP A 257 1.70 23.42 25.02
C ASP A 257 2.16 22.98 23.61
N GLY A 258 2.21 21.68 23.36
CA GLY A 258 2.72 21.11 22.11
C GLY A 258 1.83 21.44 20.92
N VAL A 259 2.42 22.09 19.91
CA VAL A 259 1.73 22.44 18.66
C VAL A 259 2.00 21.34 17.63
N PRO A 260 0.96 20.73 17.03
CA PRO A 260 1.14 19.78 15.95
C PRO A 260 1.64 20.48 14.69
N TRP A 261 2.39 19.78 13.85
CA TRP A 261 2.95 20.31 12.61
C TRP A 261 2.75 19.34 11.45
N THR A 262 2.98 19.81 10.24
CA THR A 262 2.91 19.00 9.03
C THR A 262 4.29 18.57 8.55
N VAL A 263 4.38 17.34 8.06
CA VAL A 263 5.56 16.78 7.41
C VAL A 263 5.21 16.50 5.95
N ASP A 264 5.99 17.10 5.04
CA ASP A 264 5.96 16.73 3.63
C ASP A 264 6.80 15.45 3.44
N ASP A 265 6.14 14.39 3.02
CA ASP A 265 6.75 13.10 2.70
C ASP A 265 6.66 12.77 1.19
N GLY A 266 6.34 13.76 0.36
CA GLY A 266 6.11 13.61 -1.08
C GLY A 266 4.69 13.15 -1.44
N SER A 267 3.82 12.93 -0.46
CA SER A 267 2.40 12.61 -0.71
C SER A 267 1.59 13.87 -1.03
N ARG A 268 0.44 13.70 -1.71
CA ARG A 268 -0.48 14.81 -2.03
C ARG A 268 -0.97 15.56 -0.79
N VAL A 269 -1.17 14.81 0.31
CA VAL A 269 -1.66 15.34 1.58
C VAL A 269 -0.52 15.24 2.59
N PRO A 270 -0.07 16.35 3.17
CA PRO A 270 0.98 16.31 4.17
C PRO A 270 0.52 15.54 5.41
N MET A 271 1.45 14.89 6.08
CA MET A 271 1.16 14.14 7.30
C MET A 271 1.18 15.08 8.51
N TRP A 272 0.16 15.02 9.35
CA TRP A 272 0.19 15.72 10.64
C TRP A 272 0.92 14.89 11.69
N VAL A 273 1.76 15.54 12.47
CA VAL A 273 2.54 14.94 13.56
C VAL A 273 2.36 15.78 14.82
N CYS A 274 2.35 15.12 15.98
CA CYS A 274 2.07 15.76 17.26
C CYS A 274 3.12 15.37 18.31
N PRO A 275 3.60 16.31 19.16
CA PRO A 275 4.48 15.95 20.27
C PRO A 275 3.76 15.03 21.27
N GLY A 276 4.30 13.84 21.48
CA GLY A 276 3.82 12.87 22.48
C GLY A 276 2.56 12.10 22.12
N ARG A 277 2.05 12.25 20.89
CA ARG A 277 0.93 11.47 20.35
C ARG A 277 1.24 11.02 18.92
N GLU A 278 0.78 9.85 18.52
CA GLU A 278 0.86 9.37 17.15
C GLU A 278 -0.46 9.71 16.43
N ILE A 279 -0.39 10.38 15.27
CA ILE A 279 -1.57 10.67 14.45
C ILE A 279 -1.61 9.67 13.30
N LEU A 280 -2.71 8.93 13.16
CA LEU A 280 -2.86 7.92 12.12
C LEU A 280 -4.12 8.11 11.28
N ASP A 281 -4.00 7.80 10.00
CA ASP A 281 -5.09 7.89 9.03
C ASP A 281 -5.43 6.50 8.50
N THR A 282 -6.66 6.03 8.76
CA THR A 282 -7.11 4.72 8.24
C THR A 282 -7.20 4.73 6.72
N LEU A 283 -7.41 5.88 6.07
CA LEU A 283 -7.45 6.00 4.61
C LEU A 283 -6.09 5.70 3.98
N ASP A 284 -4.99 6.08 4.63
CA ASP A 284 -3.65 5.79 4.12
C ASP A 284 -3.36 4.28 4.10
N ALA A 285 -3.85 3.56 5.10
CA ALA A 285 -3.78 2.10 5.12
C ALA A 285 -4.75 1.45 4.12
N VAL A 286 -5.99 1.92 4.02
CA VAL A 286 -7.00 1.40 3.08
C VAL A 286 -6.58 1.58 1.62
N ARG A 287 -5.96 2.70 1.26
CA ARG A 287 -5.47 2.96 -0.12
C ARG A 287 -4.41 1.98 -0.60
N ARG A 288 -3.78 1.24 0.32
CA ARG A 288 -2.81 0.18 0.00
C ARG A 288 -3.47 -1.16 -0.29
N LEU A 289 -4.76 -1.26 0.01
CA LEU A 289 -5.59 -2.41 -0.29
C LEU A 289 -6.24 -2.20 -1.66
N ASN A 290 -6.49 -3.29 -2.37
CA ASN A 290 -7.12 -3.26 -3.69
C ASN A 290 -8.65 -3.23 -3.56
N LEU A 291 -9.19 -2.16 -2.94
CA LEU A 291 -10.65 -1.99 -2.76
C LEU A 291 -11.26 -1.14 -3.89
N PRO A 292 -12.53 -1.40 -4.29
CA PRO A 292 -13.22 -0.61 -5.31
C PRO A 292 -13.37 0.88 -4.95
N SER A 293 -13.48 1.18 -3.66
CA SER A 293 -13.50 2.53 -3.11
C SER A 293 -12.76 2.55 -1.79
N SER A 294 -12.02 3.62 -1.54
CA SER A 294 -11.27 3.80 -0.30
C SER A 294 -12.04 4.56 0.78
N GLY A 295 -13.26 5.05 0.50
CA GLY A 295 -14.04 5.81 1.48
C GLY A 295 -14.53 4.94 2.65
N LEU A 296 -14.68 5.54 3.83
CA LEU A 296 -15.00 4.87 5.09
C LEU A 296 -16.16 3.88 4.95
N LYS A 297 -17.30 4.32 4.40
CA LYS A 297 -18.51 3.49 4.24
C LYS A 297 -18.34 2.32 3.29
N ALA A 298 -17.50 2.48 2.28
CA ALA A 298 -17.20 1.39 1.35
C ALA A 298 -16.27 0.36 2.01
N ALA A 299 -15.24 0.83 2.73
CA ALA A 299 -14.34 -0.03 3.49
C ALA A 299 -15.09 -0.78 4.60
N ALA A 300 -15.94 -0.09 5.38
CA ALA A 300 -16.71 -0.69 6.47
C ALA A 300 -17.63 -1.82 5.97
N ARG A 301 -18.34 -1.60 4.86
CA ARG A 301 -19.15 -2.65 4.21
C ARG A 301 -18.30 -3.79 3.67
N HIS A 302 -17.16 -3.49 3.04
CA HIS A 302 -16.27 -4.51 2.50
C HIS A 302 -15.76 -5.47 3.60
N PHE A 303 -15.44 -4.95 4.78
CA PHE A 303 -14.98 -5.74 5.92
C PHE A 303 -16.12 -6.30 6.79
N GLY A 304 -17.39 -6.01 6.46
CA GLY A 304 -18.53 -6.46 7.25
C GLY A 304 -18.59 -5.85 8.67
N ILE A 305 -18.06 -4.64 8.85
CA ILE A 305 -18.03 -3.92 10.14
C ILE A 305 -19.03 -2.76 10.19
N ALA A 306 -19.78 -2.53 9.11
CA ALA A 306 -20.86 -1.54 9.12
C ALA A 306 -21.99 -2.01 10.07
N PRO A 307 -22.51 -1.14 10.96
CA PRO A 307 -23.67 -1.44 11.79
C PRO A 307 -24.89 -1.85 10.97
N GLU A 308 -25.75 -2.73 11.52
CA GLU A 308 -26.98 -3.18 10.85
C GLU A 308 -27.95 -2.01 10.57
N ASP A 309 -28.02 -1.04 11.48
CA ASP A 309 -28.88 0.16 11.40
C ASP A 309 -28.12 1.39 10.87
N ARG A 310 -27.10 1.18 10.02
CA ARG A 310 -26.22 2.25 9.55
C ARG A 310 -26.99 3.34 8.81
N VAL A 311 -26.88 4.58 9.31
CA VAL A 311 -27.45 5.77 8.68
C VAL A 311 -26.55 6.23 7.53
N TYR A 312 -27.13 6.47 6.35
CA TYR A 312 -26.43 7.10 5.23
C TYR A 312 -27.02 8.49 4.98
N LEU A 313 -26.14 9.48 4.83
CA LEU A 313 -26.46 10.86 4.50
C LEU A 313 -25.53 11.34 3.38
N GLU A 314 -26.09 12.02 2.39
CA GLU A 314 -25.30 12.74 1.39
C GLU A 314 -24.79 14.07 1.97
N GLY A 315 -23.58 14.48 1.60
CA GLY A 315 -22.90 15.61 2.24
C GLY A 315 -23.66 16.94 2.18
N ASP A 316 -24.36 17.21 1.08
CA ASP A 316 -25.17 18.40 0.88
C ASP A 316 -26.47 18.39 1.70
N GLN A 317 -26.92 17.22 2.15
CA GLN A 317 -28.12 17.04 2.96
C GLN A 317 -27.84 17.14 4.47
N ILE A 318 -26.59 17.01 4.91
CA ILE A 318 -26.22 16.93 6.34
C ILE A 318 -26.73 18.16 7.12
N VAL A 319 -26.50 19.37 6.59
CA VAL A 319 -26.88 20.61 7.29
C VAL A 319 -28.39 20.74 7.45
N GLN A 320 -29.14 20.46 6.40
CA GLN A 320 -30.60 20.53 6.44
C GLN A 320 -31.16 19.42 7.34
N THR A 321 -30.62 18.21 7.25
CA THR A 321 -30.98 17.09 8.13
C THR A 321 -30.68 17.39 9.59
N TYR A 322 -29.60 18.11 9.89
CA TYR A 322 -29.29 18.49 11.28
C TYR A 322 -30.33 19.46 11.84
N ARG A 323 -30.83 20.41 11.01
CA ARG A 323 -31.89 21.36 11.42
C ARG A 323 -33.22 20.64 11.68
N ASP A 324 -33.60 19.76 10.77
CA ASP A 324 -34.93 19.14 10.79
C ASP A 324 -34.97 17.89 11.68
N HIS A 325 -33.88 17.12 11.70
CA HIS A 325 -33.79 15.78 12.29
C HIS A 325 -32.44 15.54 12.98
N SER A 326 -32.02 16.45 13.88
CA SER A 326 -30.71 16.40 14.56
C SER A 326 -30.31 15.03 15.14
N ALA A 327 -31.26 14.25 15.66
CA ALA A 327 -31.00 12.91 16.19
C ALA A 327 -30.39 11.95 15.13
N ARG A 328 -30.81 12.07 13.87
CA ARG A 328 -30.29 11.25 12.76
C ARG A 328 -28.83 11.59 12.45
N VAL A 329 -28.46 12.88 12.47
CA VAL A 329 -27.07 13.32 12.27
C VAL A 329 -26.18 12.92 13.44
N ARG A 330 -26.69 12.99 14.68
CA ARG A 330 -25.99 12.49 15.86
C ARG A 330 -25.69 10.99 15.76
N GLN A 331 -26.66 10.19 15.30
CA GLN A 331 -26.47 8.75 15.08
C GLN A 331 -25.46 8.51 13.95
N TYR A 332 -25.57 9.26 12.85
CA TYR A 332 -24.62 9.21 11.74
C TYR A 332 -23.18 9.43 12.22
N ALA A 333 -22.90 10.54 12.91
CA ALA A 333 -21.56 10.89 13.36
C ALA A 333 -20.98 9.90 14.40
N ARG A 334 -21.83 9.34 15.29
CA ARG A 334 -21.39 8.27 16.20
C ARG A 334 -21.00 6.99 15.46
N GLN A 335 -21.78 6.60 14.47
CA GLN A 335 -21.49 5.44 13.64
C GLN A 335 -20.21 5.65 12.81
N ASP A 336 -19.90 6.89 12.41
CA ASP A 336 -18.64 7.23 11.72
C ASP A 336 -17.42 6.91 12.60
N VAL A 337 -17.36 7.42 13.83
CA VAL A 337 -16.23 7.13 14.74
C VAL A 337 -16.19 5.66 15.20
N GLN A 338 -17.34 4.97 15.27
CA GLN A 338 -17.40 3.53 15.52
C GLN A 338 -16.77 2.73 14.37
N GLU A 339 -17.18 3.01 13.13
CA GLU A 339 -16.62 2.34 11.95
C GLU A 339 -15.11 2.56 11.83
N VAL A 340 -14.61 3.73 12.24
CA VAL A 340 -13.17 4.03 12.27
C VAL A 340 -12.44 3.18 13.31
N ASP A 341 -12.96 3.03 14.53
CA ASP A 341 -12.32 2.17 15.55
C ASP A 341 -12.26 0.71 15.07
N ASP A 342 -13.35 0.20 14.52
CA ASP A 342 -13.40 -1.16 13.99
C ASP A 342 -12.46 -1.36 12.79
N LEU A 343 -12.41 -0.37 11.88
CA LEU A 343 -11.52 -0.40 10.73
C LEU A 343 -10.05 -0.33 11.14
N ALA A 344 -9.69 0.51 12.13
CA ALA A 344 -8.32 0.65 12.63
C ALA A 344 -7.75 -0.69 13.12
N ARG A 345 -8.57 -1.52 13.78
CA ARG A 345 -8.19 -2.87 14.24
C ARG A 345 -7.81 -3.81 13.11
N ILE A 346 -8.31 -3.57 11.90
CA ILE A 346 -8.01 -4.36 10.70
C ILE A 346 -6.80 -3.76 9.98
N VAL A 347 -6.80 -2.45 9.71
CA VAL A 347 -5.87 -1.84 8.75
C VAL A 347 -4.65 -1.19 9.41
N LEU A 348 -4.73 -0.77 10.68
CA LEU A 348 -3.62 -0.13 11.41
C LEU A 348 -2.87 -1.12 12.32
N ALA A 349 -3.52 -2.19 12.78
CA ALA A 349 -2.87 -3.22 13.60
C ALA A 349 -1.60 -3.85 12.96
N PRO A 350 -1.54 -4.11 11.63
CA PRO A 350 -0.29 -4.53 11.00
C PRO A 350 0.82 -3.46 11.09
N SER A 351 0.48 -2.18 10.96
CA SER A 351 1.45 -1.09 11.11
C SER A 351 1.96 -0.97 12.56
N PHE A 352 1.10 -1.26 13.55
CA PHE A 352 1.48 -1.32 14.96
C PHE A 352 2.46 -2.47 15.20
N ALA A 353 2.20 -3.65 14.62
CA ALA A 353 3.11 -4.78 14.68
C ALA A 353 4.45 -4.48 13.97
N LEU A 354 4.44 -3.78 12.83
CA LEU A 354 5.68 -3.32 12.17
C LEU A 354 6.52 -2.41 13.08
N ALA A 355 5.88 -1.52 13.83
CA ALA A 355 6.57 -0.61 14.75
C ALA A 355 7.32 -1.35 15.89
N ARG A 356 6.92 -2.59 16.19
CA ARG A 356 7.65 -3.49 17.09
C ARG A 356 8.94 -4.02 16.45
N LEU A 357 8.96 -4.20 15.14
CA LEU A 357 10.07 -4.82 14.40
C LEU A 357 11.10 -3.80 13.89
N THR A 358 10.65 -2.64 13.41
CA THR A 358 11.52 -1.64 12.77
C THR A 358 11.71 -0.39 13.65
N PRO A 359 12.91 0.21 13.73
CA PRO A 359 13.17 1.39 14.55
C PRO A 359 12.64 2.68 13.89
N ARG A 360 11.32 2.76 13.71
CA ARG A 360 10.63 3.86 13.04
C ARG A 360 9.34 4.26 13.76
N PRO A 361 9.01 5.56 13.85
CA PRO A 361 7.77 6.01 14.49
C PRO A 361 6.53 5.40 13.85
N TYR A 362 5.53 5.10 14.66
CA TYR A 362 4.32 4.38 14.25
C TYR A 362 3.55 5.12 13.14
N HIS A 363 3.33 6.42 13.28
CA HIS A 363 2.65 7.25 12.26
C HIS A 363 3.31 7.20 10.88
N ARG A 364 4.62 6.94 10.79
CA ARG A 364 5.34 6.85 9.50
C ARG A 364 5.07 5.54 8.76
N LEU A 365 4.68 4.47 9.47
CA LEU A 365 4.58 3.13 8.91
C LEU A 365 3.32 2.92 8.04
N THR A 366 2.28 3.73 8.25
CA THR A 366 1.08 3.76 7.40
C THR A 366 1.39 4.22 5.98
N ARG A 367 2.46 5.01 5.78
CA ARG A 367 2.93 5.49 4.45
C ARG A 367 4.31 4.97 4.04
N ALA A 368 5.00 4.24 4.90
CA ALA A 368 6.27 3.62 4.58
C ALA A 368 6.13 2.55 3.50
N GLY A 369 6.96 2.60 2.44
CA GLY A 369 7.11 1.48 1.52
C GLY A 369 7.86 0.33 2.21
N PRO A 370 7.51 -0.94 1.99
CA PRO A 370 8.00 -2.05 2.81
C PRO A 370 9.52 -2.29 2.66
N ALA A 371 10.08 -2.04 1.47
CA ALA A 371 11.51 -2.17 1.21
C ALA A 371 12.33 -1.07 1.93
N LYS A 372 12.23 0.20 1.51
CA LYS A 372 13.03 1.29 2.10
C LYS A 372 12.53 1.78 3.45
N GLY A 373 11.23 1.72 3.64
CA GLY A 373 10.57 2.34 4.79
C GLY A 373 10.60 1.47 6.03
N VAL A 374 10.76 0.15 5.87
CA VAL A 374 10.67 -0.83 6.95
C VAL A 374 11.92 -1.70 7.05
N LEU A 375 12.32 -2.38 5.96
CA LEU A 375 13.49 -3.27 5.95
C LEU A 375 14.82 -2.50 6.07
N GLU A 376 15.00 -1.40 5.32
CA GLU A 376 16.27 -0.65 5.33
C GLU A 376 16.66 -0.08 6.71
N PRO A 377 15.73 0.51 7.51
CA PRO A 377 16.04 0.90 8.89
C PRO A 377 16.52 -0.25 9.78
N MET A 378 16.04 -1.49 9.55
CA MET A 378 16.51 -2.67 10.29
C MET A 378 17.96 -3.03 9.88
N LEU A 379 18.28 -2.93 8.60
CA LEU A 379 19.66 -3.12 8.10
C LEU A 379 20.60 -2.06 8.68
N ILE A 380 20.21 -0.78 8.61
CA ILE A 380 21.02 0.32 9.14
C ILE A 380 21.26 0.13 10.64
N ARG A 381 20.22 -0.23 11.40
CA ARG A 381 20.35 -0.53 12.83
C ARG A 381 21.41 -1.60 13.10
N ALA A 382 21.36 -2.73 12.39
CA ALA A 382 22.32 -3.81 12.60
C ALA A 382 23.77 -3.37 12.33
N TYR A 383 24.00 -2.58 11.29
CA TYR A 383 25.33 -2.04 10.98
C TYR A 383 25.84 -1.02 12.02
N VAL A 384 24.97 -0.12 12.50
CA VAL A 384 25.30 0.80 13.60
C VAL A 384 25.66 0.01 14.86
N GLU A 385 24.84 -0.97 15.22
CA GLU A 385 25.08 -1.79 16.42
C GLU A 385 26.37 -2.62 16.34
N ALA A 386 26.74 -3.06 15.13
CA ALA A 386 27.98 -3.78 14.87
C ALA A 386 29.21 -2.87 14.76
N GLY A 387 29.05 -1.55 14.74
CA GLY A 387 30.14 -0.60 14.54
C GLY A 387 30.85 -0.79 13.19
N ARG A 388 30.10 -1.08 12.12
CA ARG A 388 30.66 -1.35 10.78
C ARG A 388 30.26 -0.29 9.76
N PRO A 389 31.09 -0.02 8.74
CA PRO A 389 30.73 0.85 7.63
C PRO A 389 29.42 0.41 6.99
N PHE A 390 28.49 1.33 6.77
CA PHE A 390 27.28 0.99 6.03
C PHE A 390 27.59 0.94 4.52
N PRO A 391 27.30 -0.15 3.81
CA PRO A 391 27.68 -0.26 2.40
C PRO A 391 26.89 0.71 1.52
N ALA A 392 27.43 0.98 0.33
CA ALA A 392 26.72 1.71 -0.70
C ALA A 392 26.20 0.77 -1.78
N SER A 393 25.08 1.16 -2.37
CA SER A 393 24.48 0.45 -3.50
C SER A 393 25.48 0.26 -4.63
N GLU A 394 25.37 -0.87 -5.32
CA GLU A 394 26.01 -1.04 -6.62
C GLU A 394 25.54 0.05 -7.59
N ARG A 395 26.37 0.37 -8.61
CA ARG A 395 26.02 1.40 -9.60
C ARG A 395 24.70 1.00 -10.26
N GLY A 396 23.73 1.91 -10.26
CA GLY A 396 22.45 1.66 -10.92
C GLY A 396 22.66 1.48 -12.42
N HIS A 397 22.43 0.27 -12.92
CA HIS A 397 22.28 0.04 -14.35
C HIS A 397 20.97 0.69 -14.83
N LEU A 398 20.99 1.32 -16.00
CA LEU A 398 19.82 2.00 -16.59
C LEU A 398 18.80 1.00 -17.16
N GLU A 399 19.20 -0.24 -17.39
CA GLU A 399 18.35 -1.23 -18.05
C GLU A 399 17.38 -1.92 -17.07
N PRO A 400 16.10 -2.11 -17.44
CA PRO A 400 15.14 -2.89 -16.66
C PRO A 400 15.67 -4.29 -16.34
N HIS A 401 15.41 -4.80 -15.12
CA HIS A 401 15.70 -6.20 -14.79
C HIS A 401 14.74 -7.13 -15.55
N ARG A 402 15.17 -8.36 -15.88
CA ARG A 402 14.26 -9.36 -16.45
C ARG A 402 13.33 -9.85 -15.34
N GLY A 403 12.01 -9.72 -15.52
CA GLY A 403 11.02 -10.11 -14.52
C GLY A 403 10.86 -11.63 -14.34
N GLY A 404 9.80 -12.02 -13.64
CA GLY A 404 9.33 -13.40 -13.59
C GLY A 404 8.98 -13.94 -14.99
N HIS A 405 8.96 -15.26 -15.15
CA HIS A 405 8.49 -15.90 -16.37
C HIS A 405 6.98 -15.81 -16.45
N VAL A 406 6.45 -15.44 -17.62
CA VAL A 406 5.02 -15.48 -17.86
C VAL A 406 4.78 -16.11 -19.22
N GLN A 407 3.93 -17.12 -19.26
CA GLN A 407 3.66 -17.89 -20.46
C GLN A 407 2.20 -18.30 -20.49
N LEU A 408 1.61 -18.16 -21.67
CA LEU A 408 0.28 -18.63 -22.00
C LEU A 408 0.43 -19.95 -22.74
N HIS A 409 -0.20 -21.01 -22.25
CA HIS A 409 -0.12 -22.36 -22.82
C HIS A 409 -1.39 -22.71 -23.62
N ALA A 410 -2.53 -22.18 -23.21
CA ALA A 410 -3.81 -22.35 -23.90
C ALA A 410 -4.66 -21.08 -23.83
N GLU A 411 -5.44 -20.82 -24.88
CA GLU A 411 -6.38 -19.71 -24.95
C GLU A 411 -7.78 -20.19 -25.34
N GLY A 412 -8.81 -19.50 -24.84
CA GLY A 412 -10.22 -19.89 -24.97
C GLY A 412 -10.80 -20.41 -23.66
N VAL A 413 -11.86 -21.21 -23.72
CA VAL A 413 -12.59 -21.70 -22.53
C VAL A 413 -12.14 -23.11 -22.16
N LEU A 414 -11.53 -23.23 -20.98
CA LEU A 414 -11.17 -24.52 -20.38
C LEU A 414 -11.99 -24.77 -19.12
N ARG A 415 -12.30 -26.03 -18.84
CA ARG A 415 -13.12 -26.46 -17.68
C ARG A 415 -12.26 -27.15 -16.62
N HIS A 416 -12.77 -27.30 -15.40
CA HIS A 416 -12.11 -27.99 -14.28
C HIS A 416 -10.72 -27.41 -14.01
N VAL A 417 -10.68 -26.10 -13.76
CA VAL A 417 -9.45 -25.34 -13.66
C VAL A 417 -8.96 -25.31 -12.23
N VAL A 418 -7.70 -25.67 -12.05
CA VAL A 418 -6.99 -25.64 -10.78
C VAL A 418 -5.91 -24.58 -10.86
N LYS A 419 -5.72 -23.86 -9.75
CA LYS A 419 -4.59 -22.96 -9.55
C LYS A 419 -3.67 -23.56 -8.50
N ALA A 420 -2.40 -23.72 -8.84
CA ALA A 420 -1.33 -24.02 -7.90
C ALA A 420 -0.37 -22.82 -7.78
N ASP A 421 0.11 -22.54 -6.58
CA ASP A 421 1.02 -21.42 -6.32
C ASP A 421 2.25 -21.86 -5.51
N VAL A 422 3.43 -21.38 -5.88
CA VAL A 422 4.65 -21.61 -5.11
C VAL A 422 4.68 -20.64 -3.94
N ALA A 423 4.43 -21.16 -2.74
CA ALA A 423 4.22 -20.35 -1.55
C ALA A 423 5.40 -19.42 -1.26
N SER A 424 5.16 -18.10 -1.38
CA SER A 424 6.17 -17.06 -1.16
C SER A 424 7.45 -17.33 -1.94
N MET A 425 7.34 -17.67 -3.24
CA MET A 425 8.43 -18.19 -4.07
C MET A 425 9.76 -17.46 -3.89
N TYR A 426 9.82 -16.13 -4.12
CA TYR A 426 11.08 -15.39 -4.03
C TYR A 426 11.68 -15.38 -2.62
N PRO A 427 10.94 -15.07 -1.54
CA PRO A 427 11.44 -15.28 -0.18
C PRO A 427 11.97 -16.69 0.11
N SER A 428 11.28 -17.72 -0.38
CA SER A 428 11.66 -19.11 -0.17
C SER A 428 12.97 -19.45 -0.89
N ILE A 429 13.16 -18.96 -2.13
CA ILE A 429 14.42 -19.05 -2.88
C ILE A 429 15.56 -18.32 -2.15
N ILE A 430 15.31 -17.07 -1.74
CA ILE A 430 16.27 -16.25 -0.98
C ILE A 430 16.78 -17.01 0.24
N ARG A 431 15.86 -17.63 0.99
CA ARG A 431 16.19 -18.37 2.20
C ARG A 431 16.92 -19.68 1.88
N ALA A 432 16.40 -20.49 0.97
CA ALA A 432 16.93 -21.82 0.64
C ALA A 432 18.34 -21.76 0.05
N GLU A 433 18.62 -20.75 -0.78
CA GLU A 433 19.91 -20.63 -1.47
C GLU A 433 20.86 -19.60 -0.85
N GLY A 434 20.47 -18.97 0.27
CA GLY A 434 21.33 -17.99 0.94
C GLY A 434 21.55 -16.71 0.13
N ILE A 435 20.61 -16.36 -0.76
CA ILE A 435 20.80 -15.22 -1.67
C ILE A 435 20.58 -13.91 -0.92
N GLY A 436 21.61 -13.08 -0.86
CA GLY A 436 21.54 -11.72 -0.33
C GLY A 436 22.40 -10.76 -1.13
N PRO A 437 22.40 -9.48 -0.75
CA PRO A 437 23.29 -8.49 -1.35
C PRO A 437 24.74 -8.85 -1.08
N ARG A 438 25.60 -8.84 -2.09
CA ARG A 438 27.02 -9.17 -1.97
C ARG A 438 27.76 -8.22 -1.02
N GLN A 439 27.38 -6.94 -1.00
CA GLN A 439 27.92 -5.94 -0.08
C GLN A 439 27.47 -6.11 1.39
N ASP A 440 26.54 -7.03 1.68
CA ASP A 440 26.09 -7.31 3.04
C ASP A 440 27.07 -8.26 3.75
N GLU A 441 28.24 -7.74 4.10
CA GLU A 441 29.30 -8.50 4.80
C GLU A 441 28.84 -9.09 6.16
N LEU A 442 27.81 -8.50 6.77
CA LEU A 442 27.25 -8.98 8.03
C LEU A 442 26.20 -10.09 7.84
N GLY A 443 25.74 -10.33 6.62
CA GLY A 443 24.68 -11.29 6.31
C GLY A 443 23.33 -10.96 7.00
N VAL A 444 23.09 -9.68 7.29
CA VAL A 444 21.91 -9.22 8.04
C VAL A 444 20.65 -9.39 7.21
N PHE A 445 20.70 -9.11 5.91
CA PHE A 445 19.56 -9.22 5.01
C PHE A 445 18.98 -10.64 5.02
N HIS A 446 19.83 -11.64 4.77
CA HIS A 446 19.40 -13.04 4.75
C HIS A 446 18.85 -13.46 6.11
N ARG A 447 19.52 -13.06 7.21
CA ARG A 447 19.07 -13.35 8.57
C ARG A 447 17.70 -12.77 8.86
N ILE A 448 17.46 -11.49 8.55
CA ILE A 448 16.14 -10.85 8.73
C ILE A 448 15.08 -11.62 7.95
N VAL A 449 15.32 -11.94 6.68
CA VAL A 449 14.34 -12.66 5.85
C VAL A 449 14.05 -14.04 6.42
N SER A 450 15.09 -14.79 6.81
CA SER A 450 14.96 -16.13 7.36
C SER A 450 14.21 -16.14 8.70
N ASP A 451 14.59 -15.26 9.62
CA ASP A 451 14.03 -15.24 10.96
C ASP A 451 12.58 -14.75 10.94
N LEU A 452 12.29 -13.67 10.21
CA LEU A 452 10.91 -13.19 10.06
C LEU A 452 10.03 -14.22 9.35
N THR A 453 10.55 -14.98 8.38
CA THR A 453 9.80 -16.06 7.75
C THR A 453 9.46 -17.16 8.76
N THR A 454 10.41 -17.56 9.59
CA THR A 454 10.23 -18.59 10.62
C THR A 454 9.22 -18.14 11.69
N GLN A 455 9.37 -16.92 12.19
CA GLN A 455 8.43 -16.35 13.16
C GLN A 455 7.03 -16.19 12.56
N ARG A 456 6.94 -15.77 11.29
CA ARG A 456 5.66 -15.64 10.58
C ARG A 456 4.89 -16.95 10.54
N LEU A 457 5.55 -18.09 10.32
CA LEU A 457 4.90 -19.40 10.33
C LEU A 457 4.31 -19.71 11.71
N THR A 458 5.01 -19.37 12.78
CA THR A 458 4.53 -19.53 14.16
C THR A 458 3.29 -18.66 14.40
N HIS A 459 3.35 -17.37 14.05
CA HIS A 459 2.21 -16.46 14.18
C HIS A 459 1.03 -16.86 13.28
N LYS A 460 1.27 -17.34 12.05
CA LYS A 460 0.23 -17.83 11.13
C LYS A 460 -0.51 -19.04 11.71
N ARG A 461 0.19 -19.96 12.37
CA ARG A 461 -0.41 -21.11 13.07
C ARG A 461 -1.25 -20.63 14.26
N ALA A 462 -0.68 -19.81 15.13
CA ALA A 462 -1.38 -19.26 16.29
C ALA A 462 -2.61 -18.43 15.92
N ALA A 463 -2.57 -17.65 14.83
CA ALA A 463 -3.72 -16.89 14.34
C ALA A 463 -4.93 -17.76 13.97
N ARG A 464 -4.70 -19.05 13.66
CA ARG A 464 -5.73 -20.05 13.32
C ARG A 464 -6.05 -20.99 14.49
N ASP A 465 -5.35 -20.86 15.61
CA ASP A 465 -5.54 -21.73 16.77
C ASP A 465 -6.81 -21.34 17.53
N ALA A 466 -7.82 -22.22 17.45
CA ALA A 466 -9.11 -22.01 18.10
C ALA A 466 -9.04 -21.97 19.64
N THR A 467 -7.95 -22.44 20.25
CA THR A 467 -7.75 -22.41 21.71
C THR A 467 -7.39 -21.02 22.24
N LEU A 468 -6.84 -20.15 21.38
CA LEU A 468 -6.53 -18.77 21.74
C LEU A 468 -7.78 -17.89 21.71
N SER A 469 -7.83 -16.87 22.57
CA SER A 469 -8.92 -15.89 22.55
C SER A 469 -8.95 -15.08 21.25
N GLY A 470 -10.11 -14.51 20.90
CA GLY A 470 -10.25 -13.64 19.72
C GLY A 470 -9.21 -12.51 19.63
N PRO A 471 -8.96 -11.75 20.72
CA PRO A 471 -7.90 -10.73 20.75
C PRO A 471 -6.50 -11.30 20.49
N GLN A 472 -6.13 -12.43 21.10
CA GLN A 472 -4.82 -13.06 20.87
C GLN A 472 -4.66 -13.49 19.41
N ARG A 473 -5.69 -14.12 18.82
CA ARG A 473 -5.65 -14.49 17.40
C ARG A 473 -5.47 -13.28 16.49
N ARG A 474 -6.14 -12.15 16.79
CA ARG A 474 -5.97 -10.89 16.05
C ARG A 474 -4.55 -10.34 16.16
N GLU A 475 -3.92 -10.42 17.33
CA GLU A 475 -2.52 -10.00 17.49
C GLU A 475 -1.58 -10.87 16.64
N HIS A 476 -1.74 -12.20 16.69
CA HIS A 476 -0.97 -13.10 15.85
C HIS A 476 -1.23 -12.84 14.35
N HIS A 477 -2.46 -12.53 13.97
CA HIS A 477 -2.82 -12.16 12.61
C HIS A 477 -2.09 -10.88 12.16
N ALA A 478 -2.13 -9.81 12.96
CA ALA A 478 -1.43 -8.56 12.66
C ALA A 478 0.09 -8.76 12.54
N MET A 479 0.68 -9.59 13.41
CA MET A 479 2.11 -9.89 13.36
C MET A 479 2.50 -10.68 12.10
N GLN A 480 1.72 -11.70 11.72
CA GLN A 480 2.04 -12.44 10.50
C GLN A 480 1.88 -11.58 9.23
N ASP A 481 0.94 -10.63 9.21
CA ASP A 481 0.79 -9.67 8.12
C ASP A 481 1.96 -8.70 8.03
N ALA A 482 2.38 -8.15 9.19
CA ALA A 482 3.55 -7.29 9.29
C ALA A 482 4.83 -8.01 8.77
N MET A 483 5.05 -9.24 9.20
CA MET A 483 6.19 -10.05 8.75
C MET A 483 6.08 -10.40 7.26
N LYS A 484 4.88 -10.76 6.76
CA LYS A 484 4.63 -11.04 5.34
C LYS A 484 5.03 -9.84 4.48
N LEU A 485 4.67 -8.64 4.92
CA LEU A 485 4.98 -7.41 4.20
C LEU A 485 6.50 -7.18 4.05
N VAL A 486 7.27 -7.40 5.11
CA VAL A 486 8.75 -7.26 5.07
C VAL A 486 9.38 -8.37 4.22
N VAL A 487 8.97 -9.62 4.44
CA VAL A 487 9.50 -10.80 3.73
C VAL A 487 9.26 -10.68 2.23
N ASN A 488 8.04 -10.33 1.80
CA ASN A 488 7.72 -10.18 0.38
C ASN A 488 8.46 -8.99 -0.27
N ALA A 489 8.83 -7.97 0.50
CA ALA A 489 9.57 -6.83 0.00
C ALA A 489 11.08 -7.08 -0.16
N ALA A 490 11.60 -8.19 0.36
CA ALA A 490 13.03 -8.53 0.29
C ALA A 490 13.54 -8.61 -1.15
N TYR A 491 12.82 -9.32 -2.03
CA TYR A 491 13.15 -9.37 -3.46
C TYR A 491 13.10 -7.98 -4.11
N GLY A 492 12.03 -7.23 -3.88
CA GLY A 492 11.90 -5.87 -4.40
C GLY A 492 13.01 -4.93 -3.92
N TYR A 493 13.52 -5.16 -2.72
CA TYR A 493 14.66 -4.42 -2.17
C TYR A 493 15.96 -4.73 -2.93
N LEU A 494 16.24 -6.00 -3.26
CA LEU A 494 17.39 -6.39 -4.10
C LEU A 494 17.31 -5.70 -5.48
N GLY A 495 16.15 -5.75 -6.12
CA GLY A 495 15.92 -5.19 -7.47
C GLY A 495 15.73 -3.68 -7.55
N ALA A 496 15.66 -2.96 -6.43
CA ALA A 496 15.37 -1.52 -6.42
C ALA A 496 16.52 -0.63 -6.94
N GLY A 497 17.70 -1.20 -7.23
CA GLY A 497 18.87 -0.46 -7.70
C GLY A 497 19.22 0.70 -6.76
N ARG A 498 19.55 1.87 -7.33
CA ARG A 498 19.93 3.09 -6.58
C ARG A 498 18.86 3.62 -5.61
N LEU A 499 17.65 3.08 -5.65
CA LEU A 499 16.61 3.38 -4.68
C LEU A 499 16.86 2.66 -3.33
N ALA A 500 17.40 1.45 -3.31
CA ALA A 500 17.75 0.72 -2.09
C ALA A 500 19.25 0.82 -1.82
N ARG A 501 19.65 1.08 -0.56
CA ARG A 501 21.07 1.29 -0.25
C ARG A 501 21.91 0.03 -0.34
N LEU A 502 21.32 -1.14 -0.10
CA LEU A 502 21.93 -2.45 -0.33
C LEU A 502 21.24 -3.18 -1.49
N GLY A 503 20.71 -2.45 -2.48
CA GLY A 503 20.24 -3.07 -3.72
C GLY A 503 21.37 -3.85 -4.41
N ASP A 504 21.05 -5.04 -4.90
CA ASP A 504 21.97 -5.94 -5.61
C ASP A 504 21.19 -6.60 -6.75
N ARG A 505 21.49 -6.16 -7.98
CA ARG A 505 20.80 -6.65 -9.16
C ARG A 505 21.19 -8.09 -9.47
N GLU A 506 22.45 -8.47 -9.32
CA GLU A 506 22.88 -9.84 -9.59
C GLU A 506 22.19 -10.82 -8.64
N ALA A 507 22.00 -10.44 -7.37
CA ALA A 507 21.20 -11.20 -6.43
C ALA A 507 19.73 -11.31 -6.87
N ALA A 508 19.12 -10.21 -7.31
CA ALA A 508 17.75 -10.23 -7.84
C ALA A 508 17.64 -11.12 -9.11
N ASP A 509 18.61 -11.04 -10.02
CA ASP A 509 18.66 -11.83 -11.25
C ASP A 509 18.86 -13.33 -10.95
N ARG A 510 19.67 -13.70 -9.94
CA ARG A 510 19.77 -15.08 -9.43
C ARG A 510 18.43 -15.57 -8.90
N VAL A 511 17.73 -14.77 -8.08
CA VAL A 511 16.40 -15.12 -7.55
C VAL A 511 15.41 -15.36 -8.69
N THR A 512 15.35 -14.48 -9.69
CA THR A 512 14.42 -14.67 -10.82
C THR A 512 14.82 -15.85 -11.69
N ALA A 513 16.11 -16.05 -11.99
CA ALA A 513 16.59 -17.19 -12.75
C ALA A 513 16.19 -18.51 -12.09
N ARG A 514 16.34 -18.59 -10.76
CA ARG A 514 15.90 -19.76 -10.01
C ARG A 514 14.38 -19.91 -10.00
N GLY A 515 13.63 -18.83 -9.85
CA GLY A 515 12.17 -18.83 -9.94
C GLY A 515 11.68 -19.39 -11.28
N ARG A 516 12.31 -18.97 -12.39
CA ARG A 516 11.98 -19.52 -13.73
C ARG A 516 12.28 -21.01 -13.84
N ALA A 517 13.42 -21.47 -13.35
CA ALA A 517 13.77 -22.88 -13.34
C ALA A 517 12.81 -23.72 -12.49
N LEU A 518 12.38 -23.21 -11.33
CA LEU A 518 11.38 -23.86 -10.48
C LEU A 518 10.02 -23.92 -11.17
N LEU A 519 9.56 -22.83 -11.78
CA LEU A 519 8.30 -22.80 -12.51
C LEU A 519 8.31 -23.79 -13.67
N GLN A 520 9.41 -23.88 -14.42
CA GLN A 520 9.60 -24.89 -15.48
C GLN A 520 9.57 -26.32 -14.94
N GLN A 521 10.16 -26.57 -13.77
CA GLN A 521 10.10 -27.87 -13.11
C GLN A 521 8.66 -28.22 -12.71
N VAL A 522 7.91 -27.26 -12.16
CA VAL A 522 6.49 -27.43 -11.78
C VAL A 522 5.63 -27.70 -13.01
N THR A 523 5.74 -26.89 -14.06
CA THR A 523 4.94 -27.07 -15.29
C THR A 523 5.24 -28.40 -15.96
N GLY A 524 6.51 -28.79 -16.10
CA GLY A 524 6.88 -30.08 -16.68
C GLY A 524 6.41 -31.27 -15.83
N ALA A 525 6.43 -31.17 -14.50
CA ALA A 525 5.93 -32.21 -13.61
C ALA A 525 4.39 -32.36 -13.63
N LEU A 526 3.68 -31.26 -13.90
CA LEU A 526 2.24 -31.23 -14.10
C LEU A 526 1.88 -31.85 -15.47
N GLU A 527 2.53 -31.43 -16.55
CA GLU A 527 2.34 -31.99 -17.90
C GLU A 527 2.60 -33.50 -17.95
N ALA A 528 3.65 -33.98 -17.27
CA ALA A 528 3.95 -35.40 -17.16
C ALA A 528 2.83 -36.23 -16.49
N ARG A 529 1.94 -35.57 -15.74
CA ARG A 529 0.75 -36.18 -15.12
C ARG A 529 -0.52 -36.01 -15.97
N GLY A 530 -0.39 -35.49 -17.19
CA GLY A 530 -1.46 -35.43 -18.18
C GLY A 530 -2.44 -34.27 -18.01
N VAL A 531 -2.12 -33.24 -17.22
CA VAL A 531 -2.98 -32.05 -17.12
C VAL A 531 -2.75 -31.11 -18.31
N GLN A 532 -3.78 -30.36 -18.69
CA GLN A 532 -3.65 -29.32 -19.71
C GLN A 532 -3.23 -28.00 -19.04
N LEU A 533 -2.00 -27.55 -19.29
CA LEU A 533 -1.57 -26.22 -18.83
C LEU A 533 -2.35 -25.12 -19.55
N ILE A 534 -2.64 -24.04 -18.83
CA ILE A 534 -3.39 -22.88 -19.33
C ILE A 534 -2.52 -21.63 -19.31
N GLU A 535 -2.02 -21.27 -18.13
CA GLU A 535 -1.19 -20.09 -17.92
C GLU A 535 -0.22 -20.34 -16.77
N SER A 536 1.01 -19.86 -16.88
CA SER A 536 1.98 -19.82 -15.79
C SER A 536 2.54 -18.41 -15.65
N ASP A 537 2.49 -17.84 -14.45
CA ASP A 537 2.98 -16.49 -14.13
C ASP A 537 3.80 -16.53 -12.86
N THR A 538 5.05 -16.12 -12.92
CA THR A 538 5.96 -15.87 -11.80
C THR A 538 6.02 -17.01 -10.78
N ASP A 539 5.04 -17.11 -9.88
CA ASP A 539 4.87 -18.09 -8.80
C ASP A 539 3.69 -19.06 -9.00
N GLY A 540 2.74 -18.80 -9.90
CA GLY A 540 1.52 -19.58 -10.06
C GLY A 540 1.36 -20.28 -11.42
N VAL A 541 0.61 -21.39 -11.42
CA VAL A 541 0.23 -22.15 -12.63
C VAL A 541 -1.26 -22.48 -12.59
N TYR A 542 -1.95 -22.19 -13.69
CA TYR A 542 -3.31 -22.62 -13.99
C TYR A 542 -3.28 -23.82 -14.94
N PHE A 543 -4.05 -24.85 -14.62
CA PHE A 543 -4.17 -26.06 -15.43
C PHE A 543 -5.57 -26.68 -15.33
N SER A 544 -5.94 -27.50 -16.30
CA SER A 544 -7.20 -28.26 -16.33
C SER A 544 -6.95 -29.75 -16.08
N THR A 545 -7.75 -30.36 -15.20
CA THR A 545 -7.60 -31.77 -14.76
C THR A 545 -8.66 -32.73 -15.31
N GLY A 546 -9.58 -32.25 -16.16
CA GLY A 546 -10.70 -33.04 -16.69
C GLY A 546 -11.87 -33.25 -15.71
N GLU A 547 -13.00 -33.75 -16.23
CA GLU A 547 -14.27 -33.90 -15.50
C GLU A 547 -14.23 -34.94 -14.37
N ASP A 548 -13.44 -36.01 -14.54
CA ASP A 548 -13.37 -37.13 -13.60
C ASP A 548 -12.48 -36.86 -12.36
N THR A 549 -11.78 -35.73 -12.33
CA THR A 549 -10.85 -35.39 -11.24
C THR A 549 -11.55 -34.51 -10.20
N GLY A 550 -11.76 -35.06 -9.01
CA GLY A 550 -12.29 -34.32 -7.86
C GLY A 550 -11.24 -33.51 -7.11
N GLU A 551 -11.67 -32.61 -6.22
CA GLU A 551 -10.77 -31.73 -5.46
C GLU A 551 -9.73 -32.51 -4.62
N ALA A 552 -10.10 -33.67 -4.08
CA ALA A 552 -9.17 -34.51 -3.32
C ALA A 552 -8.00 -34.99 -4.21
N GLN A 553 -8.29 -35.41 -5.44
CA GLN A 553 -7.29 -35.81 -6.43
C GLN A 553 -6.46 -34.62 -6.91
N GLU A 554 -7.08 -33.45 -7.12
CA GLU A 554 -6.36 -32.21 -7.47
C GLU A 554 -5.33 -31.83 -6.39
N ARG A 555 -5.72 -31.92 -5.11
CA ARG A 555 -4.83 -31.66 -3.97
C ARG A 555 -3.72 -32.71 -3.85
N GLN A 556 -4.04 -33.98 -4.08
CA GLN A 556 -3.08 -35.07 -4.12
C GLN A 556 -2.03 -34.84 -5.21
N LEU A 557 -2.47 -34.50 -6.43
CA LEU A 557 -1.62 -34.16 -7.57
C LEU A 557 -0.61 -33.05 -7.22
N ILE A 558 -1.11 -31.95 -6.65
CA ILE A 558 -0.28 -30.82 -6.22
C ILE A 558 0.71 -31.26 -5.13
N SER A 559 0.28 -32.06 -4.17
CA SER A 559 1.14 -32.58 -3.10
C SER A 559 2.27 -33.45 -3.66
N GLU A 560 2.00 -34.29 -4.66
CA GLU A 560 3.02 -35.12 -5.30
C GLU A 560 4.03 -34.31 -6.12
N VAL A 561 3.57 -33.27 -6.83
CA VAL A 561 4.48 -32.33 -7.52
C VAL A 561 5.31 -31.57 -6.49
N SER A 562 4.69 -31.09 -5.40
CA SER A 562 5.34 -30.38 -4.30
C SER A 562 6.44 -31.21 -3.65
N ALA A 563 6.22 -32.52 -3.46
CA ALA A 563 7.20 -33.44 -2.88
C ALA A 563 8.46 -33.63 -3.75
N GLY A 564 8.40 -33.31 -5.04
CA GLY A 564 9.55 -33.31 -5.95
C GLY A 564 10.34 -32.00 -6.00
N LEU A 565 9.90 -30.96 -5.28
CA LEU A 565 10.56 -29.66 -5.24
C LEU A 565 11.69 -29.62 -4.19
N PRO A 566 12.66 -28.71 -4.32
CA PRO A 566 13.73 -28.55 -3.34
C PRO A 566 13.22 -28.22 -1.92
N ASP A 567 13.98 -28.63 -0.91
CA ASP A 567 13.68 -28.34 0.50
C ASP A 567 13.38 -26.85 0.74
N GLY A 568 12.27 -26.59 1.43
CA GLY A 568 11.83 -25.22 1.74
C GLY A 568 11.06 -24.52 0.62
N ILE A 569 10.90 -25.16 -0.55
CA ILE A 569 9.96 -24.74 -1.59
C ILE A 569 8.69 -25.61 -1.48
N THR A 570 7.52 -24.99 -1.55
CA THR A 570 6.24 -25.71 -1.44
C THR A 570 5.28 -25.18 -2.48
N LEU A 571 4.70 -26.11 -3.24
CA LEU A 571 3.55 -25.84 -4.11
C LEU A 571 2.26 -26.03 -3.29
N GLU A 572 1.41 -25.02 -3.26
CA GLU A 572 0.14 -25.01 -2.54
C GLU A 572 -1.04 -25.03 -3.53
N PHE A 573 -2.14 -25.68 -3.12
CA PHE A 573 -3.42 -25.55 -3.80
C PHE A 573 -4.00 -24.16 -3.51
N ASP A 574 -4.15 -23.33 -4.53
CA ASP A 574 -4.62 -21.94 -4.45
C ASP A 574 -6.01 -21.73 -5.08
N GLY A 575 -6.79 -22.82 -5.17
CA GLY A 575 -8.19 -22.79 -5.53
C GLY A 575 -8.51 -23.54 -6.82
N ARG A 576 -9.81 -23.69 -7.05
CA ARG A 576 -10.39 -24.30 -8.25
C ARG A 576 -11.55 -23.46 -8.80
N ALA A 577 -11.85 -23.68 -10.07
CA ALA A 577 -12.91 -23.02 -10.80
C ALA A 577 -13.56 -24.02 -11.77
N GLN A 578 -14.86 -23.86 -12.00
CA GLN A 578 -15.61 -24.67 -12.97
C GLN A 578 -15.07 -24.45 -14.39
N ALA A 579 -14.78 -23.21 -14.75
CA ALA A 579 -14.23 -22.87 -16.05
C ALA A 579 -13.38 -21.59 -16.00
N MET A 580 -12.49 -21.44 -16.98
CA MET A 580 -11.67 -20.26 -17.21
C MET A 580 -11.77 -19.84 -18.66
N LEU A 581 -11.98 -18.55 -18.91
CA LEU A 581 -11.66 -17.92 -20.19
C LEU A 581 -10.23 -17.42 -20.10
N SER A 582 -9.31 -18.13 -20.74
CA SER A 582 -7.93 -17.69 -20.92
C SER A 582 -7.84 -16.79 -22.13
N HIS A 583 -7.60 -15.49 -21.93
CA HIS A 583 -7.60 -14.51 -23.02
C HIS A 583 -6.19 -14.11 -23.42
N GLN A 584 -5.42 -13.54 -22.52
CA GLN A 584 -4.02 -13.18 -22.73
C GLN A 584 -3.29 -13.38 -21.40
N VAL A 585 -1.95 -13.33 -21.42
CA VAL A 585 -1.16 -13.25 -20.19
C VAL A 585 -1.78 -12.21 -19.23
N LYS A 586 -2.05 -12.63 -17.98
CA LYS A 586 -2.70 -11.85 -16.90
C LYS A 586 -4.08 -11.30 -17.23
N ASN A 587 -4.74 -11.83 -18.25
CA ASN A 587 -6.09 -11.44 -18.66
C ASN A 587 -6.95 -12.70 -18.81
N TYR A 588 -7.76 -12.98 -17.79
CA TYR A 588 -8.60 -14.16 -17.74
C TYR A 588 -9.87 -13.93 -16.90
N VAL A 589 -10.83 -14.83 -17.02
CA VAL A 589 -12.05 -14.84 -16.20
C VAL A 589 -12.28 -16.24 -15.67
N LEU A 590 -12.52 -16.38 -14.37
CA LEU A 590 -12.84 -17.66 -13.72
C LEU A 590 -14.32 -17.69 -13.33
N LEU A 591 -14.99 -18.80 -13.62
CA LEU A 591 -16.31 -19.13 -13.07
C LEU A 591 -16.11 -20.09 -11.89
N ARG A 592 -16.45 -19.63 -10.69
CA ARG A 592 -16.39 -20.44 -9.46
C ARG A 592 -17.59 -21.36 -9.34
N TYR A 593 -17.46 -22.39 -8.50
CA TYR A 593 -18.53 -23.37 -8.25
C TYR A 593 -19.75 -22.79 -7.54
N ASP A 594 -19.62 -21.64 -6.86
CA ASP A 594 -20.72 -20.88 -6.26
C ASP A 594 -21.41 -19.91 -7.26
N GLY A 595 -20.96 -19.90 -8.53
CA GLY A 595 -21.49 -19.03 -9.58
C GLY A 595 -20.89 -17.62 -9.62
N THR A 596 -19.91 -17.33 -8.76
CA THR A 596 -19.17 -16.06 -8.79
C THR A 596 -18.19 -16.01 -9.97
N LEU A 597 -18.00 -14.81 -10.52
CA LEU A 597 -17.04 -14.54 -11.59
C LEU A 597 -15.88 -13.73 -11.04
N ASP A 598 -14.66 -14.25 -11.20
CA ASP A 598 -13.44 -13.51 -10.92
C ASP A 598 -12.83 -13.02 -12.23
N LEU A 599 -12.81 -11.71 -12.43
CA LEU A 599 -12.28 -11.09 -13.63
C LEU A 599 -10.86 -10.60 -13.32
N SER A 600 -9.91 -10.85 -14.22
CA SER A 600 -8.52 -10.44 -14.06
C SER A 600 -7.98 -9.79 -15.32
N GLY A 601 -7.21 -8.72 -15.15
CA GLY A 601 -6.55 -7.99 -16.24
C GLY A 601 -7.38 -6.86 -16.86
N ALA A 602 -6.67 -5.93 -17.49
CA ALA A 602 -7.24 -4.71 -18.08
C ALA A 602 -8.26 -4.98 -19.20
N SER A 603 -8.20 -6.17 -19.82
CA SER A 603 -9.17 -6.61 -20.81
C SER A 603 -10.52 -6.96 -20.19
N PHE A 604 -10.66 -7.16 -18.88
CA PHE A 604 -11.94 -7.51 -18.25
C PHE A 604 -12.32 -6.53 -17.13
N GLU A 605 -11.34 -6.02 -16.39
CA GLU A 605 -11.53 -4.98 -15.38
C GLU A 605 -10.65 -3.77 -15.68
N SER A 606 -11.29 -2.65 -16.00
CA SER A 606 -10.62 -1.37 -16.21
C SER A 606 -11.40 -0.26 -15.53
N SER A 607 -10.69 0.66 -14.88
CA SER A 607 -11.31 1.85 -14.29
C SER A 607 -11.96 2.78 -15.33
N ARG A 608 -11.71 2.54 -16.61
CA ARG A 608 -12.29 3.29 -17.74
C ARG A 608 -13.49 2.59 -18.38
N SER A 609 -13.83 1.38 -17.96
CA SER A 609 -14.97 0.66 -18.53
C SER A 609 -16.28 1.35 -18.19
N GLU A 610 -17.11 1.54 -19.22
CA GLU A 610 -18.50 1.98 -19.08
C GLU A 610 -19.35 0.91 -18.36
N ARG A 611 -20.35 1.36 -17.59
CA ARG A 611 -21.17 0.46 -16.76
C ARG A 611 -22.02 -0.48 -17.61
N TYR A 612 -22.60 0.03 -18.71
CA TYR A 612 -23.41 -0.80 -19.61
C TYR A 612 -22.61 -1.96 -20.21
N GLY A 613 -21.37 -1.69 -20.67
CA GLY A 613 -20.50 -2.71 -21.24
C GLY A 613 -19.97 -3.69 -20.20
N THR A 614 -19.72 -3.21 -18.98
CA THR A 614 -19.37 -4.08 -17.84
C THR A 614 -20.52 -5.02 -17.48
N ALA A 615 -21.77 -4.53 -17.50
CA ALA A 615 -22.96 -5.34 -17.26
C ALA A 615 -23.13 -6.41 -18.35
N PHE A 616 -23.01 -6.02 -19.62
CA PHE A 616 -22.99 -6.95 -20.75
C PHE A 616 -21.93 -8.05 -20.56
N LEU A 617 -20.67 -7.68 -20.29
CA LEU A 617 -19.60 -8.65 -20.10
C LEU A 617 -19.90 -9.63 -18.99
N ARG A 618 -20.39 -9.17 -17.83
CA ARG A 618 -20.71 -10.07 -16.71
C ARG A 618 -21.76 -11.11 -17.08
N THR A 619 -22.80 -10.71 -17.80
CA THR A 619 -23.85 -11.64 -18.25
C THR A 619 -23.31 -12.59 -19.33
N ALA A 620 -22.67 -12.04 -20.37
CA ALA A 620 -22.15 -12.81 -21.47
C ALA A 620 -21.03 -13.78 -21.04
N LEU A 621 -20.09 -13.36 -20.19
CA LEU A 621 -19.03 -14.23 -19.68
C LEU A 621 -19.57 -15.37 -18.83
N ARG A 622 -20.62 -15.15 -18.03
CA ARG A 622 -21.26 -16.22 -17.25
C ARG A 622 -21.84 -17.28 -18.18
N ALA A 623 -22.65 -16.86 -19.16
CA ALA A 623 -23.24 -17.77 -20.15
C ALA A 623 -22.15 -18.51 -20.94
N LEU A 624 -21.15 -17.79 -21.43
CA LEU A 624 -20.02 -18.34 -22.18
C LEU A 624 -19.26 -19.41 -21.38
N LEU A 625 -18.94 -19.15 -20.11
CA LEU A 625 -18.21 -20.10 -19.26
C LEU A 625 -19.05 -21.33 -18.87
N GLN A 626 -20.38 -21.22 -18.91
CA GLN A 626 -21.31 -22.33 -18.78
C GLN A 626 -21.50 -23.11 -20.10
N GLY A 627 -20.98 -22.60 -21.22
CA GLY A 627 -21.17 -23.16 -22.55
C GLY A 627 -22.52 -22.80 -23.20
N ASP A 628 -23.23 -21.80 -22.66
CA ASP A 628 -24.51 -21.30 -23.14
C ASP A 628 -24.31 -20.17 -24.17
N VAL A 629 -24.02 -20.54 -25.42
CA VAL A 629 -23.88 -19.56 -26.52
C VAL A 629 -25.19 -18.82 -26.82
N PRO A 630 -26.38 -19.45 -26.78
CA PRO A 630 -27.66 -18.71 -26.86
C PRO A 630 -27.79 -17.61 -25.80
N GLY A 631 -27.38 -17.86 -24.55
CA GLY A 631 -27.35 -16.84 -23.50
C GLY A 631 -26.39 -15.69 -23.78
N VAL A 632 -25.25 -15.96 -24.45
CA VAL A 632 -24.31 -14.92 -24.93
C VAL A 632 -24.99 -14.02 -25.97
N GLN A 633 -25.68 -14.62 -26.94
CA GLN A 633 -26.43 -13.88 -27.95
C GLN A 633 -27.52 -13.00 -27.31
N ALA A 634 -28.33 -13.59 -26.43
CA ALA A 634 -29.42 -12.89 -25.76
C ALA A 634 -28.91 -11.67 -24.96
N ALA A 635 -27.76 -11.81 -24.27
CA ALA A 635 -27.14 -10.68 -23.55
C ALA A 635 -26.71 -9.55 -24.49
N PHE A 636 -26.20 -9.88 -25.67
CA PHE A 636 -25.80 -8.89 -26.67
C PHE A 636 -27.00 -8.18 -27.30
N GLU A 637 -28.04 -8.93 -27.64
CA GLU A 637 -29.28 -8.42 -28.22
C GLU A 637 -30.06 -7.52 -27.23
N ASP A 638 -30.16 -7.93 -25.96
CA ASP A 638 -30.76 -7.11 -24.88
C ASP A 638 -30.02 -5.79 -24.72
N THR A 639 -28.69 -5.84 -24.59
CA THR A 639 -27.86 -4.64 -24.42
C THR A 639 -28.00 -3.71 -25.63
N THR A 640 -27.99 -4.27 -26.84
CA THR A 640 -28.18 -3.51 -28.09
C THR A 640 -29.56 -2.86 -28.15
N THR A 641 -30.60 -3.58 -27.75
CA THR A 641 -31.98 -3.09 -27.71
C THR A 641 -32.10 -1.92 -26.73
N ARG A 642 -31.60 -2.08 -25.49
CA ARG A 642 -31.62 -1.04 -24.46
C ARG A 642 -30.84 0.21 -24.86
N LEU A 643 -29.69 0.05 -25.52
CA LEU A 643 -28.92 1.18 -26.05
C LEU A 643 -29.71 1.94 -27.12
N THR A 644 -30.38 1.22 -28.01
CA THR A 644 -31.16 1.80 -29.12
C THR A 644 -32.43 2.50 -28.62
N ALA A 645 -33.14 1.86 -27.68
CA ALA A 645 -34.34 2.40 -27.04
C ALA A 645 -34.04 3.53 -26.03
N ARG A 646 -32.75 3.76 -25.72
CA ARG A 646 -32.29 4.73 -24.72
C ARG A 646 -32.78 4.42 -23.31
N ASP A 647 -32.72 3.15 -22.92
CA ASP A 647 -33.09 2.67 -21.59
C ASP A 647 -31.95 2.73 -20.55
N VAL A 648 -30.71 2.97 -21.00
CA VAL A 648 -29.57 3.24 -20.12
C VAL A 648 -29.36 4.75 -19.96
N THR A 649 -28.73 5.19 -18.88
CA THR A 649 -28.48 6.63 -18.66
C THR A 649 -27.13 7.08 -19.22
N ASN A 650 -26.91 8.39 -19.30
CA ASN A 650 -25.63 8.99 -19.63
C ASN A 650 -24.54 8.55 -18.66
N ALA A 651 -24.86 8.37 -17.37
CA ALA A 651 -23.94 7.83 -16.39
C ALA A 651 -23.50 6.40 -16.72
N ASP A 652 -24.41 5.57 -17.25
CA ASP A 652 -24.12 4.17 -17.59
C ASP A 652 -23.15 4.02 -18.77
N VAL A 653 -23.21 4.97 -19.72
CA VAL A 653 -22.33 5.02 -20.90
C VAL A 653 -21.11 5.93 -20.71
N SER A 654 -20.98 6.55 -19.54
CA SER A 654 -19.83 7.41 -19.24
C SER A 654 -18.59 6.59 -18.87
N SER A 655 -17.42 7.15 -19.16
CA SER A 655 -16.12 6.63 -18.73
C SER A 655 -15.38 7.67 -17.90
N ARG A 656 -14.71 7.21 -16.83
CA ARG A 656 -13.96 8.07 -15.93
C ARG A 656 -12.52 8.25 -16.41
N VAL A 657 -12.11 9.50 -16.64
CA VAL A 657 -10.77 9.83 -17.14
C VAL A 657 -10.02 10.68 -16.14
N ARG A 658 -8.75 10.32 -15.88
CA ARG A 658 -7.82 11.11 -15.08
C ARG A 658 -7.16 12.19 -15.92
N MET A 659 -7.13 13.42 -15.43
CA MET A 659 -6.49 14.57 -16.07
C MET A 659 -4.97 14.46 -15.95
N GLY A 660 -4.29 14.53 -17.09
CA GLY A 660 -2.82 14.45 -17.18
C GLY A 660 -2.11 15.80 -17.08
N LYS A 661 -2.85 16.91 -17.17
CA LYS A 661 -2.34 18.29 -17.20
C LYS A 661 -3.23 19.19 -16.37
N ALA A 662 -2.68 20.28 -15.83
CA ALA A 662 -3.52 21.36 -15.32
C ALA A 662 -4.06 22.22 -16.46
N ARG A 663 -5.16 22.92 -16.24
CA ARG A 663 -5.81 23.78 -17.23
C ARG A 663 -4.84 24.83 -17.78
N ALA A 664 -4.03 25.44 -16.91
CA ALA A 664 -3.00 26.41 -17.29
C ALA A 664 -1.91 25.81 -18.19
N ASP A 665 -1.42 24.60 -17.86
CA ASP A 665 -0.40 23.90 -18.66
C ASP A 665 -0.98 23.44 -20.02
N TYR A 666 -2.23 22.99 -20.00
CA TYR A 666 -2.92 22.61 -21.23
C TYR A 666 -3.15 23.82 -22.13
N ALA A 667 -3.51 24.99 -21.59
CA ALA A 667 -3.66 26.23 -22.37
C ALA A 667 -2.41 26.56 -23.20
N GLN A 668 -1.21 26.29 -22.65
CA GLN A 668 0.06 26.51 -23.33
C GLN A 668 0.32 25.51 -24.48
N THR A 669 -0.19 24.28 -24.38
CA THR A 669 0.05 23.19 -25.34
C THR A 669 -1.12 22.93 -26.30
N ARG A 670 -2.31 23.48 -26.01
CA ARG A 670 -3.59 23.26 -26.71
C ARG A 670 -3.54 23.61 -28.20
N GLY A 671 -2.82 24.69 -28.56
CA GLY A 671 -2.65 25.10 -29.96
C GLY A 671 -1.84 24.12 -30.80
N GLN A 672 -0.99 23.30 -30.17
CA GLN A 672 -0.12 22.33 -30.83
C GLN A 672 -0.78 20.94 -30.89
N ARG A 673 -1.42 20.53 -29.78
CA ARG A 673 -2.07 19.22 -29.67
C ARG A 673 -3.37 19.36 -28.87
N LYS A 674 -4.48 19.03 -29.54
CA LYS A 674 -5.78 18.90 -28.88
C LYS A 674 -5.97 17.49 -28.35
N GLU A 675 -6.13 17.36 -27.04
CA GLU A 675 -6.39 16.09 -26.37
C GLU A 675 -7.87 16.02 -26.02
N ALA A 676 -8.60 15.05 -26.57
CA ALA A 676 -10.08 15.03 -26.56
C ALA A 676 -10.71 15.22 -25.17
N HIS A 677 -10.19 14.53 -24.15
CA HIS A 677 -10.69 14.62 -22.77
C HIS A 677 -10.42 16.00 -22.12
N LEU A 678 -9.28 16.63 -22.44
CA LEU A 678 -8.95 17.98 -21.99
C LEU A 678 -9.75 19.04 -22.76
N GLU A 679 -10.03 18.82 -24.05
CA GLU A 679 -10.90 19.68 -24.84
C GLU A 679 -12.35 19.67 -24.30
N ALA A 680 -12.89 18.49 -23.98
CA ALA A 680 -14.22 18.37 -23.39
C ALA A 680 -14.32 19.14 -22.06
N ALA A 681 -13.34 18.96 -21.17
CA ALA A 681 -13.26 19.69 -19.91
C ALA A 681 -13.06 21.21 -20.13
N TRP A 682 -12.26 21.58 -21.13
CA TRP A 682 -12.00 22.96 -21.50
C TRP A 682 -13.27 23.67 -21.95
N GLN A 683 -14.01 23.05 -22.88
CA GLN A 683 -15.27 23.54 -23.43
C GLN A 683 -16.38 23.62 -22.39
N ALA A 684 -16.39 22.70 -21.42
CA ALA A 684 -17.32 22.74 -20.28
C ALA A 684 -16.93 23.80 -19.22
N GLY A 685 -15.83 24.53 -19.41
CA GLY A 685 -15.42 25.60 -18.51
C GLY A 685 -14.81 25.14 -17.18
N LEU A 686 -14.43 23.86 -17.04
CA LEU A 686 -13.91 23.31 -15.78
C LEU A 686 -12.48 23.78 -15.48
N ASP A 687 -12.19 24.17 -14.24
CA ASP A 687 -10.81 24.36 -13.76
C ASP A 687 -10.24 23.02 -13.27
N PHE A 688 -9.44 22.37 -14.11
CA PHE A 688 -8.90 21.03 -13.84
C PHE A 688 -7.39 21.03 -13.60
N ARG A 689 -6.89 20.09 -12.80
CA ARG A 689 -5.49 19.89 -12.41
C ARG A 689 -5.00 18.47 -12.71
N VAL A 690 -3.68 18.29 -12.74
CA VAL A 690 -3.08 16.96 -12.87
C VAL A 690 -3.57 16.08 -11.71
N GLY A 691 -4.23 14.97 -12.05
CA GLY A 691 -4.79 14.04 -11.06
C GLY A 691 -6.29 14.08 -10.89
N ASP A 692 -6.96 15.16 -11.32
CA ASP A 692 -8.42 15.25 -11.27
C ASP A 692 -9.08 14.17 -12.12
N ARG A 693 -10.33 13.83 -11.82
CA ARG A 693 -11.10 12.83 -12.56
C ARG A 693 -12.41 13.43 -13.01
N ILE A 694 -12.75 13.23 -14.28
CA ILE A 694 -14.03 13.65 -14.85
C ILE A 694 -14.67 12.46 -15.55
N ASP A 695 -16.00 12.45 -15.56
CA ASP A 695 -16.78 11.45 -16.30
C ASP A 695 -17.15 12.04 -17.67
N LEU A 696 -16.87 11.29 -18.73
CA LEU A 696 -17.04 11.71 -20.12
C LEU A 696 -17.94 10.73 -20.85
N TYR A 697 -18.76 11.25 -21.76
CA TYR A 697 -19.63 10.45 -22.63
C TYR A 697 -19.74 11.08 -24.02
N VAL A 698 -20.11 10.29 -25.03
CA VAL A 698 -20.34 10.79 -26.38
C VAL A 698 -21.81 11.19 -26.52
N ARG A 699 -22.04 12.49 -26.65
CA ARG A 699 -23.37 13.10 -26.78
C ARG A 699 -23.79 13.19 -28.25
N THR A 700 -25.05 12.86 -28.54
CA THR A 700 -25.61 12.90 -29.90
C THR A 700 -25.43 14.30 -30.51
N GLY A 701 -24.83 14.39 -31.70
CA GLY A 701 -24.66 15.64 -32.44
C GLY A 701 -23.61 16.63 -31.90
N VAL A 702 -22.99 16.35 -30.75
CA VAL A 702 -21.97 17.21 -30.12
C VAL A 702 -20.61 16.51 -30.06
N GLY A 703 -20.59 15.22 -29.76
CA GLY A 703 -19.37 14.44 -29.56
C GLY A 703 -19.00 14.29 -28.07
N LEU A 704 -17.72 14.05 -27.80
CA LEU A 704 -17.23 13.78 -26.45
C LEU A 704 -17.47 15.00 -25.52
N SER A 705 -18.26 14.77 -24.48
CA SER A 705 -18.76 15.81 -23.58
C SER A 705 -18.52 15.42 -22.13
N VAL A 706 -18.42 16.43 -21.25
CA VAL A 706 -18.43 16.21 -19.80
C VAL A 706 -19.83 15.80 -19.38
N LEU A 707 -19.92 14.79 -18.51
CA LEU A 707 -21.18 14.37 -17.92
C LEU A 707 -21.69 15.45 -16.96
N THR A 708 -22.74 16.16 -17.37
CA THR A 708 -23.42 17.17 -16.54
C THR A 708 -24.80 16.74 -16.06
N ASP A 709 -25.46 15.86 -16.82
CA ASP A 709 -26.74 15.26 -16.49
C ASP A 709 -26.57 13.72 -16.48
N PRO A 710 -26.29 13.14 -15.29
CA PRO A 710 -26.10 11.70 -15.13
C PRO A 710 -27.31 10.85 -15.52
N ASP A 711 -28.52 11.33 -15.26
CA ASP A 711 -29.77 10.60 -15.50
C ASP A 711 -30.34 10.84 -16.91
N GLY A 712 -29.79 11.83 -17.61
CA GLY A 712 -30.07 12.11 -19.01
C GLY A 712 -29.82 10.91 -19.93
N ARG A 713 -30.37 10.98 -21.15
CA ARG A 713 -30.36 9.89 -22.15
C ARG A 713 -30.04 10.41 -23.54
N ASP A 714 -29.19 11.43 -23.63
CA ASP A 714 -28.85 12.13 -24.86
C ASP A 714 -27.54 11.66 -25.52
N TYR A 715 -26.97 10.57 -25.01
CA TYR A 715 -25.83 9.87 -25.60
C TYR A 715 -26.08 9.39 -27.04
N ASP A 716 -25.01 9.22 -27.81
CA ASP A 716 -25.05 8.68 -29.17
C ASP A 716 -25.16 7.15 -29.17
N ALA A 717 -26.37 6.64 -29.36
CA ALA A 717 -26.63 5.20 -29.35
C ALA A 717 -25.84 4.42 -30.43
N GLY A 718 -25.58 5.03 -31.60
CA GLY A 718 -24.81 4.40 -32.66
C GLY A 718 -23.35 4.20 -32.24
N HIS A 719 -22.75 5.23 -31.63
CA HIS A 719 -21.42 5.16 -31.06
C HIS A 719 -21.30 4.03 -30.03
N TYR A 720 -22.22 3.96 -29.07
CA TYR A 720 -22.11 2.97 -27.98
C TYR A 720 -22.46 1.53 -28.39
N ARG A 721 -23.26 1.34 -29.46
CA ARG A 721 -23.42 0.03 -30.11
C ARG A 721 -22.14 -0.43 -30.80
N ALA A 722 -21.49 0.46 -31.55
CA ALA A 722 -20.20 0.15 -32.15
C ALA A 722 -19.14 -0.16 -31.07
N ALA A 723 -19.11 0.64 -30.00
CA ALA A 723 -18.24 0.40 -28.86
C ALA A 723 -18.56 -0.91 -28.13
N LEU A 724 -19.83 -1.34 -28.04
CA LEU A 724 -20.21 -2.64 -27.48
C LEU A 724 -19.51 -3.80 -28.22
N VAL A 725 -19.48 -3.76 -29.55
CA VAL A 725 -18.79 -4.77 -30.35
C VAL A 725 -17.27 -4.65 -30.19
N GLN A 726 -16.73 -3.47 -30.47
CA GLN A 726 -15.29 -3.21 -30.56
C GLN A 726 -14.55 -3.36 -29.22
N ASN A 727 -15.16 -2.87 -28.14
CA ASN A 727 -14.51 -2.80 -26.84
C ASN A 727 -14.88 -3.96 -25.94
N TYR A 728 -16.05 -4.60 -26.12
CA TYR A 728 -16.57 -5.61 -25.20
C TYR A 728 -16.72 -6.98 -25.85
N ALA A 729 -17.52 -7.13 -26.92
CA ALA A 729 -17.74 -8.44 -27.56
C ALA A 729 -16.45 -9.06 -28.12
N THR A 730 -15.50 -8.25 -28.60
CA THR A 730 -14.17 -8.72 -29.04
C THR A 730 -13.39 -9.47 -27.95
N ARG A 731 -13.66 -9.22 -26.67
CA ARG A 731 -13.01 -9.94 -25.54
C ARG A 731 -13.40 -11.41 -25.48
N LEU A 732 -14.59 -11.76 -26.01
CA LEU A 732 -15.13 -13.12 -26.06
C LEU A 732 -14.59 -13.94 -27.24
N ARG A 733 -13.94 -13.28 -28.22
CA ARG A 733 -13.53 -13.88 -29.50
C ARG A 733 -12.70 -15.16 -29.38
N LYS A 734 -11.82 -15.25 -28.38
CA LYS A 734 -10.96 -16.43 -28.21
C LYS A 734 -11.71 -17.69 -27.75
N ALA A 735 -12.95 -17.53 -27.30
CA ALA A 735 -13.79 -18.63 -26.84
C ALA A 735 -14.67 -19.24 -27.95
N LEU A 736 -14.72 -18.65 -29.14
CA LEU A 736 -15.68 -19.00 -30.19
C LEU A 736 -14.94 -19.21 -31.51
N ASP A 737 -15.53 -20.01 -32.39
CA ASP A 737 -15.08 -20.07 -33.78
C ASP A 737 -15.18 -18.68 -34.43
N PRO A 738 -14.21 -18.25 -35.26
CA PRO A 738 -14.27 -16.94 -35.91
C PRO A 738 -15.56 -16.67 -36.69
N ALA A 739 -16.14 -17.69 -37.33
CA ALA A 739 -17.40 -17.55 -38.05
C ALA A 739 -18.59 -17.40 -37.10
N ASP A 740 -18.62 -18.17 -36.00
CA ASP A 740 -19.64 -18.07 -34.96
C ASP A 740 -19.60 -16.69 -34.28
N TRP A 741 -18.40 -16.17 -33.96
CA TRP A 741 -18.24 -14.83 -33.40
C TRP A 741 -18.77 -13.74 -34.34
N GLU A 742 -18.43 -13.82 -35.63
CA GLU A 742 -18.91 -12.86 -36.62
C GLU A 742 -20.45 -12.93 -36.75
N GLN A 743 -21.03 -14.13 -36.78
CA GLN A 743 -22.48 -14.30 -36.82
C GLN A 743 -23.18 -13.68 -35.61
N LEU A 744 -22.62 -13.85 -34.41
CA LEU A 744 -23.21 -13.34 -33.17
C LEU A 744 -23.15 -11.81 -33.02
N PHE A 745 -22.08 -11.16 -33.50
CA PHE A 745 -21.80 -9.76 -33.17
C PHE A 745 -21.75 -8.79 -34.36
N SER A 746 -21.85 -9.27 -35.61
CA SER A 746 -21.77 -8.42 -36.83
C SER A 746 -22.93 -7.44 -37.00
N GLY A 747 -24.01 -7.59 -36.23
CA GLY A 747 -25.18 -6.69 -36.29
C GLY A 747 -26.00 -6.81 -37.58
N ARG A 748 -25.66 -7.75 -38.47
CA ARG A 748 -26.52 -8.19 -39.58
C ARG A 748 -27.61 -9.10 -38.98
N GLY A 749 -28.85 -8.92 -39.38
CA GLY A 749 -29.93 -9.82 -38.97
C GLY A 749 -29.66 -11.26 -39.44
N ALA A 750 -30.41 -12.23 -38.89
CA ALA A 750 -30.23 -13.65 -39.19
C ALA A 750 -30.21 -13.91 -40.71
N GLY A 751 -29.09 -14.43 -41.20
CA GLY A 751 -28.87 -14.82 -42.57
C GLY A 751 -29.49 -16.19 -42.89
N LEU A 752 -29.88 -16.40 -44.15
CA LEU A 752 -30.49 -17.67 -44.61
C LEU A 752 -29.54 -18.88 -44.46
N PHE A 753 -28.23 -18.63 -44.35
CA PHE A 753 -27.18 -19.64 -44.24
C PHE A 753 -26.49 -19.64 -42.86
N ASP A 754 -27.08 -18.93 -41.89
CA ASP A 754 -26.55 -18.87 -40.53
C ASP A 754 -26.73 -20.22 -39.82
N ARG A 755 -25.72 -20.60 -39.05
CA ARG A 755 -25.77 -21.82 -38.25
C ARG A 755 -26.71 -21.61 -37.04
N PRO A 756 -27.49 -22.61 -36.61
CA PRO A 756 -28.25 -22.51 -35.38
C PRO A 756 -27.35 -22.22 -34.18
N VAL A 757 -27.64 -21.15 -33.43
CA VAL A 757 -26.79 -20.72 -32.29
C VAL A 757 -26.69 -21.78 -31.19
N ALA A 758 -27.73 -22.62 -31.04
CA ALA A 758 -27.73 -23.75 -30.11
C ALA A 758 -26.69 -24.84 -30.45
N GLU A 759 -26.17 -24.87 -31.68
CA GLU A 759 -25.13 -25.81 -32.11
C GLU A 759 -23.71 -25.25 -31.97
N MET A 760 -23.58 -23.94 -31.74
CA MET A 760 -22.29 -23.30 -31.49
C MET A 760 -21.72 -23.79 -30.17
N ARG A 761 -20.40 -23.97 -30.12
CA ARG A 761 -19.70 -24.47 -28.93
C ARG A 761 -18.57 -23.53 -28.58
N VAL A 762 -18.33 -23.39 -27.28
CA VAL A 762 -17.11 -22.75 -26.80
C VAL A 762 -15.91 -23.63 -27.09
N GLN A 763 -14.79 -23.00 -27.43
CA GLN A 763 -13.57 -23.66 -27.85
C GLN A 763 -12.37 -23.11 -27.07
N TRP A 764 -11.29 -23.87 -27.11
CA TRP A 764 -9.96 -23.44 -26.73
C TRP A 764 -8.95 -24.03 -27.71
N ARG A 765 -7.75 -23.45 -27.74
CA ARG A 765 -6.63 -23.95 -28.54
C ARG A 765 -5.31 -23.81 -27.77
N PRO A 766 -4.34 -24.71 -27.98
CA PRO A 766 -3.00 -24.54 -27.47
C PRO A 766 -2.37 -23.29 -28.11
N VAL A 767 -1.53 -22.60 -27.36
CA VAL A 767 -0.69 -21.51 -27.86
C VAL A 767 0.64 -22.13 -28.25
N GLU A 768 0.89 -22.29 -29.54
CA GLU A 768 2.21 -22.73 -30.02
C GLU A 768 3.25 -21.64 -29.73
N ASP A 769 4.37 -22.00 -29.11
CA ASP A 769 5.47 -21.09 -28.86
C ASP A 769 5.92 -20.44 -30.18
N ALA A 770 5.90 -19.11 -30.25
CA ALA A 770 6.56 -18.36 -31.31
C ALA A 770 8.11 -18.42 -31.23
N ALA A 771 8.66 -19.39 -30.50
CA ALA A 771 10.08 -19.59 -30.27
C ALA A 771 10.43 -21.09 -30.23
N ARG A 772 10.77 -21.64 -31.40
CA ARG A 772 11.96 -22.50 -31.49
C ARG A 772 13.19 -21.61 -31.60
#